data_AF-A0A848HPZ2-F1
#
_entry.id   AF-A0A848HPZ2-F1
#
_cell.length_a   1.000
_cell.length_b   1.000
_cell.length_c   1.000
_cell.angle_alpha   90.00
_cell.angle_beta   90.00
_cell.angle_gamma   90.00
#
_symmetry.space_group_name_H-M   'P 1'
#
loop_
_entity.id
_entity.type
_entity.pdbx_description
1 polymer ?
#
loop_
_entity_poly.entity_id
_entity_poly.type
_entity_poly.pdbx_seq_one_letter_code
_entity_poly.pdbx_strand_id
1 'polypeptide(L)'
;MQQSSDGIQEKIAKFKESIAPDLYSPRDIVDFDQADTVVGGYHLEITVLQDLISSGTFNAISLSTAVLQHPRLYAFICTLLSIAGSIELEDGRILPSPIFPPKTPETAKSASEIIFELGVERLLSPPLNLRSLFLVLQIGDDAPRRRLRVDAKIKSRVLRSIESALVEFNKERGASLTLVSPSSLPSTTRRIVEYVIACDGIARIGVAATFQAYTGGRQTRDLTAIFPNVRTTLTANRIAFILIADGQGLRATPDKVLAELFSSVPHTMSLHQAEANGLHNAITQILTAPEELPVDLAGLGKLIQDSLMQGTAITATSLPVASEPARLSLANFASANNDLDLVISSDAQSLTWRRSDLVNQFRNLRMKFDGASAVAGFSKLVDGSLLSDKIPLATFNTSLVSIAEDPVFTETFLVAAREEKLTPQCFRNIARHALQSAPSSRLAVVVTATPIPLSELPELRDIQTSLPVTVLVIDISACLTMAQQREATRDRLRAIMLEQTDLTKLSPFVVRGVTPSRVFFGREEEEANLLSTLATNSVALLGGRRIGKTSLMRHSTRRLQSADLRPFFGDCQVVRTWADFGVMAARNWGTLVSEDFRPHHLFDLVAQLNDGSGRPIVILLDEIDQLLDWDRNHTEDQVPEAFFRACRSISQQGLAQFVFSGERTIANSLWDAKSPHWNFCKPLMLRQLTRTAANSLLAEPLEILGIRIEDRENFLNACWESTDGHPELLQFIGDKIVAAVNQRSRDDVFASADDLIGITSQFEYAEQYLETYWGQADPLERIVSILLIKKLQTIDGLLAELGNLGVHTDGKPLHEALRMLELYGIAEQSSLGYKLRANWFTTALSYYGGPDLAINRYVGEFKK
;
A
#
# COMPACT_ATOMS: atom_id res chain seq x y z
N MET A 1 15.57 -49.03 -18.74
CA MET A 1 15.38 -47.56 -18.66
C MET A 1 15.40 -46.85 -20.02
N GLN A 2 16.04 -47.38 -21.10
CA GLN A 2 15.98 -46.73 -22.42
C GLN A 2 14.61 -46.82 -23.13
N GLN A 3 13.86 -47.92 -23.01
CA GLN A 3 12.55 -48.07 -23.67
C GLN A 3 11.42 -47.18 -23.14
N SER A 4 11.51 -46.60 -21.92
CA SER A 4 10.48 -45.69 -21.40
C SER A 4 10.74 -44.22 -21.76
N SER A 5 11.95 -43.87 -22.17
CA SER A 5 12.34 -42.50 -22.54
C SER A 5 11.82 -42.12 -23.93
N ASP A 6 11.88 -43.05 -24.89
CA ASP A 6 11.45 -42.81 -26.27
C ASP A 6 9.93 -42.56 -26.38
N GLY A 7 9.13 -43.27 -25.57
CA GLY A 7 7.67 -43.10 -25.54
C GLY A 7 7.19 -41.78 -24.93
N ILE A 8 7.95 -41.15 -24.02
CA ILE A 8 7.61 -39.84 -23.45
C ILE A 8 7.92 -38.73 -24.46
N GLN A 9 9.04 -38.82 -25.18
CA GLN A 9 9.41 -37.85 -26.22
C GLN A 9 8.37 -37.82 -27.36
N GLU A 10 7.88 -38.99 -27.80
CA GLU A 10 6.81 -39.05 -28.80
C GLU A 10 5.49 -38.42 -28.31
N LYS A 11 5.14 -38.60 -27.04
CA LYS A 11 3.97 -37.95 -26.43
C LYS A 11 4.10 -36.44 -26.37
N ILE A 12 5.29 -35.92 -26.04
CA ILE A 12 5.56 -34.47 -26.00
C ILE A 12 5.43 -33.86 -27.40
N ALA A 13 5.97 -34.52 -28.43
CA ALA A 13 5.86 -34.06 -29.81
C ALA A 13 4.38 -33.96 -30.25
N LYS A 14 3.61 -35.03 -30.06
CA LYS A 14 2.17 -35.06 -30.35
C LYS A 14 1.38 -34.03 -29.54
N PHE A 15 1.75 -33.80 -28.29
CA PHE A 15 1.16 -32.77 -27.44
C PHE A 15 1.40 -31.37 -28.02
N LYS A 16 2.65 -31.01 -28.33
CA LYS A 16 3.00 -29.69 -28.90
C LYS A 16 2.35 -29.40 -30.26
N GLU A 17 2.23 -30.42 -31.11
CA GLU A 17 1.52 -30.33 -32.39
C GLU A 17 0.03 -30.06 -32.20
N SER A 18 -0.57 -30.65 -31.16
CA SER A 18 -2.00 -30.51 -30.87
C SER A 18 -2.41 -29.25 -30.12
N ILE A 19 -1.46 -28.44 -29.62
CA ILE A 19 -1.76 -27.16 -28.95
C ILE A 19 -2.47 -26.21 -29.92
N ALA A 20 -3.54 -25.57 -29.49
CA ALA A 20 -4.25 -24.63 -30.36
C ALA A 20 -3.38 -23.38 -30.61
N PRO A 21 -3.21 -22.90 -31.86
CA PRO A 21 -2.74 -21.54 -32.09
C PRO A 21 -3.76 -20.57 -31.48
N ASP A 22 -3.26 -19.57 -30.76
CA ASP A 22 -3.98 -18.59 -29.92
C ASP A 22 -5.51 -18.58 -30.05
N LEU A 23 -6.18 -18.93 -28.95
CA LEU A 23 -7.64 -19.13 -28.85
C LEU A 23 -8.50 -17.87 -29.07
N TYR A 24 -7.88 -16.74 -29.43
CA TYR A 24 -8.57 -15.49 -29.72
C TYR A 24 -9.10 -15.48 -31.15
N SER A 25 -10.42 -15.41 -31.30
CA SER A 25 -11.03 -14.93 -32.53
C SER A 25 -11.09 -13.39 -32.52
N PRO A 26 -11.18 -12.72 -33.68
CA PRO A 26 -11.36 -11.27 -33.74
C PRO A 26 -12.52 -10.75 -32.87
N ARG A 27 -13.60 -11.54 -32.72
CA ARG A 27 -14.76 -11.20 -31.88
C ARG A 27 -14.46 -11.25 -30.37
N ASP A 28 -13.45 -12.02 -29.97
CA ASP A 28 -12.99 -12.07 -28.57
C ASP A 28 -12.14 -10.83 -28.21
N ILE A 29 -11.61 -10.13 -29.22
CA ILE A 29 -10.85 -8.87 -29.05
C ILE A 29 -11.81 -7.67 -29.10
N VAL A 30 -12.74 -7.62 -30.04
CA VAL A 30 -13.77 -6.55 -30.12
C VAL A 30 -15.13 -7.17 -30.40
N ASP A 31 -16.08 -6.98 -29.49
CA ASP A 31 -17.47 -7.39 -29.68
C ASP A 31 -18.26 -6.28 -30.39
N PHE A 32 -18.16 -6.22 -31.72
CA PHE A 32 -18.89 -5.21 -32.49
C PHE A 32 -20.41 -5.36 -32.33
N ASP A 33 -20.94 -6.57 -32.17
CA ASP A 33 -22.39 -6.80 -31.99
C ASP A 33 -22.88 -6.18 -30.67
N GLN A 34 -22.13 -6.38 -29.58
CA GLN A 34 -22.43 -5.75 -28.30
C GLN A 34 -22.24 -4.23 -28.33
N ALA A 35 -21.13 -3.75 -28.92
CA ALA A 35 -20.85 -2.32 -29.03
C ALA A 35 -21.93 -1.61 -29.87
N ASP A 36 -22.33 -2.19 -31.00
CA ASP A 36 -23.41 -1.68 -31.84
C ASP A 36 -24.77 -1.73 -31.12
N THR A 37 -25.01 -2.73 -30.27
CA THR A 37 -26.23 -2.79 -29.43
C THR A 37 -26.26 -1.61 -28.45
N VAL A 38 -25.15 -1.29 -27.79
CA VAL A 38 -25.05 -0.15 -26.86
C VAL A 38 -25.19 1.17 -27.61
N VAL A 39 -24.46 1.34 -28.73
CA VAL A 39 -24.57 2.53 -29.59
C VAL A 39 -26.00 2.71 -30.12
N GLY A 40 -26.66 1.62 -30.52
CA GLY A 40 -28.07 1.63 -30.94
C GLY A 40 -29.02 2.09 -29.84
N GLY A 41 -28.71 1.79 -28.57
CA GLY A 41 -29.45 2.26 -27.40
C GLY A 41 -29.42 3.79 -27.17
N TYR A 42 -28.50 4.49 -27.83
CA TYR A 42 -28.35 5.96 -27.81
C TYR A 42 -28.69 6.63 -29.16
N HIS A 43 -29.41 5.94 -30.05
CA HIS A 43 -29.71 6.44 -31.38
C HIS A 43 -30.38 7.84 -31.36
N LEU A 44 -31.31 8.06 -30.43
CA LEU A 44 -32.04 9.32 -30.32
C LEU A 44 -31.11 10.47 -29.93
N GLU A 45 -30.28 10.28 -28.90
CA GLU A 45 -29.31 11.26 -28.41
C GLU A 45 -28.26 11.59 -29.47
N ILE A 46 -27.77 10.55 -30.17
CA ILE A 46 -26.85 10.70 -31.30
C ILE A 46 -27.49 11.54 -32.40
N THR A 47 -28.76 11.27 -32.74
CA THR A 47 -29.47 12.00 -33.81
C THR A 47 -29.66 13.46 -33.43
N VAL A 48 -30.20 13.72 -32.24
CA VAL A 48 -30.46 15.08 -31.74
C VAL A 48 -29.18 15.91 -31.70
N LEU A 49 -28.08 15.36 -31.17
CA LEU A 49 -26.82 16.08 -31.11
C LEU A 49 -26.19 16.26 -32.50
N GLN A 50 -26.27 15.25 -33.37
CA GLN A 50 -25.77 15.33 -34.74
C GLN A 50 -26.53 16.39 -35.55
N ASP A 51 -27.85 16.54 -35.36
CA ASP A 51 -28.67 17.56 -36.02
C ASP A 51 -28.30 18.97 -35.55
N LEU A 52 -28.07 19.17 -34.24
CA LEU A 52 -27.59 20.45 -33.71
C LEU A 52 -26.24 20.85 -34.29
N ILE A 53 -25.30 19.89 -34.38
CA ILE A 53 -23.97 20.08 -34.98
C ILE A 53 -24.10 20.40 -36.48
N SER A 54 -24.86 19.60 -37.23
CA SER A 54 -24.94 19.69 -38.68
C SER A 54 -25.73 20.90 -39.18
N SER A 55 -26.68 21.40 -38.37
CA SER A 55 -27.40 22.64 -38.64
C SER A 55 -26.58 23.90 -38.35
N GLY A 56 -25.38 23.76 -37.76
CA GLY A 56 -24.53 24.88 -37.34
C GLY A 56 -25.10 25.67 -36.16
N THR A 57 -26.08 25.11 -35.44
CA THR A 57 -26.74 25.77 -34.30
C THR A 57 -26.23 25.29 -32.95
N PHE A 58 -25.24 24.40 -32.91
CA PHE A 58 -24.67 23.85 -31.68
C PHE A 58 -23.96 24.92 -30.84
N ASN A 59 -24.61 25.36 -29.77
CA ASN A 59 -24.11 26.34 -28.79
C ASN A 59 -24.75 26.04 -27.42
N ALA A 60 -24.30 26.72 -26.36
CA ALA A 60 -24.79 26.47 -25.00
C ALA A 60 -26.32 26.64 -24.85
N ILE A 61 -26.93 27.56 -25.62
CA ILE A 61 -28.37 27.85 -25.56
C ILE A 61 -29.18 26.71 -26.22
N SER A 62 -28.79 26.31 -27.42
CA SER A 62 -29.45 25.21 -28.13
C SER A 62 -29.25 23.88 -27.40
N LEU A 63 -28.07 23.64 -26.82
CA LEU A 63 -27.78 22.48 -25.99
C LEU A 63 -28.63 22.46 -24.71
N SER A 64 -28.75 23.60 -24.00
CA SER A 64 -29.61 23.70 -22.82
C SER A 64 -31.05 23.34 -23.12
N THR A 65 -31.57 23.77 -24.27
CA THR A 65 -32.93 23.45 -24.70
C THR A 65 -33.06 21.96 -25.00
N ALA A 66 -32.08 21.38 -25.72
CA ALA A 66 -32.08 19.97 -26.09
C ALA A 66 -31.94 19.04 -24.88
N VAL A 67 -31.11 19.39 -23.89
CA VAL A 67 -30.94 18.62 -22.66
C VAL A 67 -32.22 18.57 -21.83
N LEU A 68 -32.99 19.66 -21.77
CA LEU A 68 -34.29 19.65 -21.08
C LEU A 68 -35.33 18.78 -21.77
N GLN A 69 -35.33 18.78 -23.11
CA GLN A 69 -36.24 17.95 -23.91
C GLN A 69 -35.82 16.47 -23.92
N HIS A 70 -34.52 16.20 -23.84
CA HIS A 70 -33.93 14.86 -23.87
C HIS A 70 -32.89 14.71 -22.74
N PRO A 71 -33.30 14.45 -21.48
CA PRO A 71 -32.38 14.43 -20.34
C PRO A 71 -31.23 13.42 -20.45
N ARG A 72 -31.40 12.32 -21.18
CA ARG A 72 -30.34 11.33 -21.45
C ARG A 72 -29.23 11.88 -22.35
N LEU A 73 -29.49 12.92 -23.13
CA LEU A 73 -28.48 13.61 -23.94
C LEU A 73 -27.37 14.19 -23.07
N TYR A 74 -27.71 14.68 -21.87
CA TYR A 74 -26.73 15.17 -20.91
C TYR A 74 -25.75 14.08 -20.47
N ALA A 75 -26.28 12.93 -20.06
CA ALA A 75 -25.46 11.78 -19.68
C ALA A 75 -24.60 11.30 -20.84
N PHE A 76 -25.15 11.28 -22.05
CA PHE A 76 -24.41 10.94 -23.27
C PHE A 76 -23.22 11.89 -23.52
N ILE A 77 -23.43 13.21 -23.40
CA ILE A 77 -22.34 14.20 -23.56
C ILE A 77 -21.30 14.07 -22.45
N CYS A 78 -21.73 13.83 -21.21
CA CYS A 78 -20.80 13.57 -20.10
C CYS A 78 -19.94 12.33 -20.39
N THR A 79 -20.51 11.26 -20.95
CA THR A 79 -19.76 10.08 -21.38
C THR A 79 -18.73 10.41 -22.46
N LEU A 80 -19.07 11.25 -23.45
CA LEU A 80 -18.11 11.71 -24.47
C LEU A 80 -16.92 12.47 -23.86
N LEU A 81 -17.16 13.16 -22.74
CA LEU A 81 -16.15 13.92 -21.99
C LEU A 81 -15.52 13.11 -20.84
N SER A 82 -15.85 11.82 -20.70
CA SER A 82 -15.40 10.95 -19.59
C SER A 82 -15.72 11.49 -18.19
N ILE A 83 -16.84 12.20 -18.04
CA ILE A 83 -17.32 12.75 -16.76
C ILE A 83 -18.24 11.73 -16.09
N ALA A 84 -17.82 11.19 -14.94
CA ALA A 84 -18.57 10.17 -14.19
C ALA A 84 -19.37 10.71 -12.99
N GLY A 85 -19.06 11.93 -12.52
CA GLY A 85 -19.59 12.50 -11.28
C GLY A 85 -20.00 13.97 -11.42
N SER A 86 -20.42 14.58 -10.31
CA SER A 86 -20.64 16.02 -10.25
C SER A 86 -19.30 16.76 -10.15
N ILE A 87 -19.19 17.91 -10.81
CA ILE A 87 -17.99 18.76 -10.77
C ILE A 87 -18.42 20.13 -10.27
N GLU A 88 -17.76 20.64 -9.24
CA GLU A 88 -17.93 22.02 -8.76
C GLU A 88 -16.77 22.87 -9.28
N LEU A 89 -17.08 23.98 -9.93
CA LEU A 89 -16.10 24.92 -10.46
C LEU A 89 -15.71 25.97 -9.41
N GLU A 90 -14.55 26.61 -9.60
CA GLU A 90 -14.03 27.65 -8.69
C GLU A 90 -14.98 28.84 -8.49
N ASP A 91 -15.86 29.11 -9.46
CA ASP A 91 -16.88 30.17 -9.39
C ASP A 91 -18.18 29.73 -8.69
N GLY A 92 -18.19 28.52 -8.12
CA GLY A 92 -19.32 27.94 -7.39
C GLY A 92 -20.41 27.37 -8.29
N ARG A 93 -20.26 27.38 -9.63
CA ARG A 93 -21.18 26.68 -10.52
C ARG A 93 -20.92 25.17 -10.42
N ILE A 94 -22.00 24.40 -10.42
CA ILE A 94 -21.94 22.94 -10.33
C ILE A 94 -22.41 22.34 -11.65
N LEU A 95 -21.57 21.51 -12.24
CA LEU A 95 -21.95 20.56 -13.29
C LEU A 95 -22.52 19.29 -12.59
N PRO A 96 -23.83 19.01 -12.72
CA PRO A 96 -24.46 17.89 -12.03
C PRO A 96 -23.91 16.52 -12.45
N SER A 97 -24.03 15.52 -11.58
CA SER A 97 -23.70 14.13 -11.95
C SER A 97 -24.54 13.67 -13.16
N PRO A 98 -23.99 12.89 -14.10
CA PRO A 98 -24.74 12.34 -15.24
C PRO A 98 -25.92 11.44 -14.81
N ILE A 99 -25.90 10.92 -13.58
CA ILE A 99 -27.01 10.15 -12.98
C ILE A 99 -28.20 11.07 -12.67
N PHE A 100 -27.94 12.33 -12.35
CA PHE A 100 -28.92 13.35 -11.99
C PHE A 100 -28.83 14.53 -12.96
N PRO A 101 -29.32 14.38 -14.21
CA PRO A 101 -29.25 15.44 -15.21
C PRO A 101 -30.00 16.70 -14.75
N PRO A 102 -29.61 17.88 -15.26
CA PRO A 102 -30.27 19.14 -14.91
C PRO A 102 -31.77 19.09 -15.26
N LYS A 103 -32.61 19.56 -14.33
CA LYS A 103 -34.08 19.47 -14.41
C LYS A 103 -34.78 20.81 -14.61
N THR A 104 -34.09 21.92 -14.38
CA THR A 104 -34.66 23.27 -14.51
C THR A 104 -33.97 24.04 -15.62
N PRO A 105 -34.64 25.04 -16.24
CA PRO A 105 -34.02 25.89 -17.24
C PRO A 105 -32.70 26.53 -16.80
N GLU A 106 -32.62 26.96 -15.54
CA GLU A 106 -31.44 27.60 -14.97
C GLU A 106 -30.28 26.61 -14.82
N THR A 107 -30.56 25.42 -14.29
CA THR A 107 -29.54 24.37 -14.10
C THR A 107 -29.07 23.78 -15.43
N ALA A 108 -29.96 23.64 -16.42
CA ALA A 108 -29.61 23.19 -17.77
C ALA A 108 -28.77 24.22 -18.53
N LYS A 109 -29.08 25.52 -18.36
CA LYS A 109 -28.30 26.61 -18.92
C LYS A 109 -26.89 26.62 -18.34
N SER A 110 -26.79 26.60 -17.01
CA SER A 110 -25.50 26.57 -16.31
C SER A 110 -24.68 25.34 -16.72
N ALA A 111 -25.28 24.15 -16.73
CA ALA A 111 -24.57 22.93 -17.13
C ALA A 111 -24.11 22.95 -18.60
N SER A 112 -24.92 23.51 -19.51
CA SER A 112 -24.54 23.62 -20.92
C SER A 112 -23.43 24.65 -21.14
N GLU A 113 -23.44 25.77 -20.42
CA GLU A 113 -22.33 26.75 -20.45
C GLU A 113 -21.03 26.11 -19.99
N ILE A 114 -21.05 25.36 -18.88
CA ILE A 114 -19.88 24.63 -18.39
C ILE A 114 -19.40 23.60 -19.42
N ILE A 115 -20.30 22.82 -20.03
CA ILE A 115 -19.95 21.83 -21.06
C ILE A 115 -19.25 22.50 -22.27
N PHE A 116 -19.65 23.71 -22.64
CA PHE A 116 -18.98 24.49 -23.70
C PHE A 116 -17.63 25.05 -23.23
N GLU A 117 -17.53 25.52 -21.98
CA GLU A 117 -16.26 25.94 -21.38
C GLU A 117 -15.24 24.79 -21.29
N LEU A 118 -15.70 23.56 -21.07
CA LEU A 118 -14.89 22.33 -21.13
C LEU A 118 -14.45 21.98 -22.57
N GLY A 119 -14.90 22.72 -23.59
CA GLY A 119 -14.43 22.61 -24.96
C GLY A 119 -15.12 21.52 -25.78
N VAL A 120 -16.36 21.11 -25.43
CA VAL A 120 -17.09 20.08 -26.19
C VAL A 120 -17.22 20.41 -27.69
N GLU A 121 -17.28 21.69 -28.04
CA GLU A 121 -17.36 22.17 -29.42
C GLU A 121 -16.12 21.79 -30.26
N ARG A 122 -14.94 21.70 -29.62
CA ARG A 122 -13.69 21.30 -30.27
C ARG A 122 -13.70 19.82 -30.63
N LEU A 123 -14.36 19.01 -29.80
CA LEU A 123 -14.56 17.57 -30.04
C LEU A 123 -15.62 17.33 -31.12
N LEU A 124 -16.65 18.17 -31.18
CA LEU A 124 -17.86 17.94 -31.98
C LEU A 124 -17.95 18.78 -33.27
N SER A 125 -16.82 19.22 -33.82
CA SER A 125 -16.77 20.08 -35.00
C SER A 125 -17.04 19.32 -36.32
N PRO A 126 -17.86 19.85 -37.27
CA PRO A 126 -18.11 19.23 -38.57
C PRO A 126 -16.86 19.17 -39.48
N PRO A 127 -16.72 18.15 -40.37
CA PRO A 127 -17.61 17.00 -40.53
C PRO A 127 -17.34 15.93 -39.47
N LEU A 128 -18.35 15.61 -38.65
CA LEU A 128 -18.27 14.62 -37.57
C LEU A 128 -19.29 13.51 -37.79
N ASN A 129 -18.88 12.27 -37.60
CA ASN A 129 -19.77 11.11 -37.46
C ASN A 129 -19.84 10.71 -35.99
N LEU A 130 -20.84 11.23 -35.28
CA LEU A 130 -20.98 11.05 -33.83
C LEU A 130 -21.18 9.58 -33.43
N ARG A 131 -21.85 8.80 -34.29
CA ARG A 131 -22.03 7.35 -34.09
C ARG A 131 -20.67 6.62 -34.06
N SER A 132 -19.77 6.97 -34.98
CA SER A 132 -18.46 6.33 -35.07
C SER A 132 -17.56 6.73 -33.89
N LEU A 133 -17.62 7.99 -33.46
CA LEU A 133 -16.91 8.47 -32.28
C LEU A 133 -17.36 7.72 -31.02
N PHE A 134 -18.67 7.57 -30.85
CA PHE A 134 -19.22 6.84 -29.70
C PHE A 134 -18.89 5.35 -29.74
N LEU A 135 -18.88 4.74 -30.93
CA LEU A 135 -18.45 3.35 -31.09
C LEU A 135 -17.00 3.12 -30.63
N VAL A 136 -16.08 4.04 -30.94
CA VAL A 136 -14.68 3.96 -30.46
C VAL A 136 -14.61 3.99 -28.94
N LEU A 137 -15.40 4.84 -28.28
CA LEU A 137 -15.47 4.87 -26.81
C LEU A 137 -15.96 3.54 -26.23
N GLN A 138 -16.99 2.94 -26.83
CA GLN A 138 -17.50 1.63 -26.36
C GLN A 138 -16.47 0.50 -26.54
N ILE A 139 -15.62 0.56 -27.57
CA ILE A 139 -14.50 -0.37 -27.75
C ILE A 139 -13.45 -0.21 -26.65
N GLY A 140 -13.23 1.03 -26.20
CA GLY A 140 -12.37 1.36 -25.05
C GLY A 140 -12.91 0.79 -23.74
N ASP A 141 -14.20 1.02 -23.44
CA ASP A 141 -14.88 0.54 -22.24
C ASP A 141 -14.92 -1.00 -22.15
N ASP A 142 -14.97 -1.71 -23.28
CA ASP A 142 -14.94 -3.18 -23.32
C ASP A 142 -13.54 -3.77 -23.12
N ALA A 143 -12.47 -2.99 -23.27
CA ALA A 143 -11.10 -3.50 -23.25
C ALA A 143 -10.72 -4.35 -22.01
N PRO A 144 -11.12 -3.97 -20.78
CA PRO A 144 -10.86 -4.78 -19.59
C PRO A 144 -11.61 -6.12 -19.56
N ARG A 145 -12.72 -6.26 -20.30
CA ARG A 145 -13.61 -7.44 -20.28
C ARG A 145 -13.17 -8.56 -21.24
N ARG A 146 -12.25 -8.26 -22.16
CA ARG A 146 -11.76 -9.19 -23.20
C ARG A 146 -11.19 -10.49 -22.61
N ARG A 147 -10.40 -10.39 -21.54
CA ARG A 147 -9.78 -11.55 -20.86
C ARG A 147 -10.83 -12.50 -20.26
N LEU A 148 -11.89 -11.94 -19.66
CA LEU A 148 -12.95 -12.72 -19.02
C LEU A 148 -13.80 -13.51 -20.04
N ARG A 149 -14.04 -12.95 -21.23
CA ARG A 149 -14.80 -13.62 -22.31
C ARG A 149 -14.07 -14.87 -22.83
N VAL A 150 -12.74 -14.78 -22.92
CA VAL A 150 -11.89 -15.89 -23.38
C VAL A 150 -11.83 -17.02 -22.36
N ASP A 151 -11.64 -16.69 -21.08
CA ASP A 151 -11.62 -17.68 -20.00
C ASP A 151 -12.95 -18.47 -19.93
N ALA A 152 -14.09 -17.79 -20.10
CA ALA A 152 -15.41 -18.43 -20.11
C ALA A 152 -15.62 -19.40 -21.29
N LYS A 153 -15.17 -19.01 -22.50
CA LYS A 153 -15.26 -19.84 -23.71
C LYS A 153 -14.41 -21.11 -23.60
N ILE A 154 -13.23 -20.98 -23.01
CA ILE A 154 -12.31 -22.09 -22.76
C ILE A 154 -12.92 -23.10 -21.78
N LYS A 155 -13.42 -22.63 -20.63
CA LYS A 155 -14.13 -23.49 -19.65
C LYS A 155 -15.31 -24.22 -20.28
N SER A 156 -16.05 -23.54 -21.16
CA SER A 156 -17.20 -24.12 -21.87
C SER A 156 -16.81 -25.21 -22.88
N ARG A 157 -15.59 -25.17 -23.44
CA ARG A 157 -15.08 -26.25 -24.29
C ARG A 157 -14.67 -27.45 -23.46
N VAL A 158 -13.91 -27.23 -22.38
CA VAL A 158 -13.48 -28.29 -21.45
C VAL A 158 -14.69 -29.05 -20.90
N LEU A 159 -15.72 -28.33 -20.44
CA LEU A 159 -16.94 -28.95 -19.93
C LEU A 159 -17.63 -29.82 -20.98
N ARG A 160 -17.79 -29.33 -22.22
CA ARG A 160 -18.37 -30.12 -23.32
C ARG A 160 -17.57 -31.38 -23.65
N SER A 161 -16.24 -31.29 -23.64
CA SER A 161 -15.37 -32.45 -23.84
C SER A 161 -15.59 -33.50 -22.74
N ILE A 162 -15.71 -33.06 -21.48
CA ILE A 162 -16.02 -33.96 -20.35
C ILE A 162 -17.40 -34.60 -20.53
N GLU A 163 -18.44 -33.81 -20.77
CA GLU A 163 -19.80 -34.32 -20.95
C GLU A 163 -19.89 -35.33 -22.10
N SER A 164 -19.25 -35.05 -23.24
CA SER A 164 -19.19 -35.98 -24.38
C SER A 164 -18.51 -37.30 -24.00
N ALA A 165 -17.35 -37.22 -23.32
CA ALA A 165 -16.61 -38.41 -22.89
C ALA A 165 -17.41 -39.27 -21.89
N LEU A 166 -18.18 -38.63 -21.00
CA LEU A 166 -19.05 -39.32 -20.04
C LEU A 166 -20.22 -40.02 -20.73
N VAL A 167 -20.88 -39.35 -21.69
CA VAL A 167 -21.99 -39.93 -22.46
C VAL A 167 -21.52 -41.16 -23.23
N GLU A 168 -20.37 -41.07 -23.90
CA GLU A 168 -19.78 -42.20 -24.64
C GLU A 168 -19.40 -43.35 -23.70
N PHE A 169 -18.72 -43.07 -22.59
CA PHE A 169 -18.32 -44.11 -21.64
C PHE A 169 -19.54 -44.83 -21.02
N ASN A 170 -20.56 -44.07 -20.59
CA ASN A 170 -21.77 -44.63 -20.00
C ASN A 170 -22.54 -45.50 -21.02
N LYS A 171 -22.57 -45.08 -22.29
CA LYS A 171 -23.19 -45.85 -23.38
C LYS A 171 -22.47 -47.17 -23.65
N GLU A 172 -21.13 -47.19 -23.60
CA GLU A 172 -20.33 -48.38 -23.90
C GLU A 172 -20.29 -49.39 -22.76
N ARG A 173 -20.28 -48.92 -21.51
CA ARG A 173 -19.95 -49.75 -20.33
C ARG A 173 -21.11 -49.97 -19.36
N GLY A 174 -22.26 -49.32 -19.58
CA GLY A 174 -23.42 -49.41 -18.69
C GLY A 174 -23.17 -48.84 -17.28
N ALA A 175 -22.18 -47.96 -17.14
CA ALA A 175 -21.84 -47.30 -15.88
C ALA A 175 -22.61 -45.97 -15.70
N SER A 176 -22.71 -45.49 -14.45
CA SER A 176 -23.29 -44.19 -14.11
C SER A 176 -22.20 -43.18 -13.74
N LEU A 177 -21.36 -42.81 -14.71
CA LEU A 177 -20.44 -41.71 -14.49
C LEU A 177 -21.19 -40.38 -14.55
N THR A 178 -20.99 -39.54 -13.53
CA THR A 178 -21.63 -38.22 -13.44
C THR A 178 -20.62 -37.16 -13.00
N LEU A 179 -20.87 -35.92 -13.41
CA LEU A 179 -20.15 -34.76 -12.87
C LEU A 179 -20.70 -34.43 -11.48
N VAL A 180 -19.81 -34.29 -10.50
CA VAL A 180 -20.15 -33.92 -9.13
C VAL A 180 -19.38 -32.69 -8.69
N SER A 181 -19.84 -32.07 -7.60
CA SER A 181 -19.20 -30.89 -7.05
C SER A 181 -17.77 -31.19 -6.56
N PRO A 182 -16.79 -30.28 -6.77
CA PRO A 182 -15.45 -30.35 -6.18
C PRO A 182 -15.43 -30.36 -4.65
N SER A 183 -16.55 -30.08 -3.98
CA SER A 183 -16.68 -30.19 -2.52
C SER A 183 -16.30 -31.57 -1.97
N SER A 184 -16.42 -32.61 -2.80
CA SER A 184 -16.01 -33.99 -2.50
C SER A 184 -14.47 -34.20 -2.42
N LEU A 185 -13.66 -33.21 -2.84
CA LEU A 185 -12.20 -33.30 -2.82
C LEU A 185 -11.58 -32.75 -1.52
N PRO A 186 -10.31 -33.10 -1.21
CA PRO A 186 -9.51 -32.46 -0.17
C PRO A 186 -9.43 -30.93 -0.36
N SER A 187 -9.49 -30.18 0.75
CA SER A 187 -9.55 -28.71 0.72
C SER A 187 -8.40 -28.05 -0.06
N THR A 188 -7.21 -28.65 0.00
CA THR A 188 -5.99 -28.18 -0.67
C THR A 188 -6.04 -28.29 -2.20
N THR A 189 -6.83 -29.22 -2.74
CA THR A 189 -6.93 -29.44 -4.21
C THR A 189 -8.16 -28.78 -4.83
N ARG A 190 -9.16 -28.37 -4.03
CA ARG A 190 -10.42 -27.75 -4.50
C ARG A 190 -10.24 -26.50 -5.35
N ARG A 191 -9.15 -25.75 -5.13
CA ARG A 191 -8.87 -24.51 -5.87
C ARG A 191 -8.25 -24.75 -7.25
N ILE A 192 -7.75 -25.95 -7.51
CA ILE A 192 -7.00 -26.30 -8.73
C ILE A 192 -7.79 -27.26 -9.61
N VAL A 193 -8.53 -28.19 -9.00
CA VAL A 193 -9.38 -29.14 -9.73
C VAL A 193 -10.73 -28.50 -10.01
N GLU A 194 -11.04 -28.32 -11.29
CA GLU A 194 -12.25 -27.62 -11.76
C GLU A 194 -13.45 -28.55 -11.88
N TYR A 195 -13.22 -29.81 -12.26
CA TYR A 195 -14.28 -30.79 -12.48
C TYR A 195 -13.99 -32.11 -11.77
N VAL A 196 -15.03 -32.76 -11.26
CA VAL A 196 -14.92 -34.07 -10.60
C VAL A 196 -15.89 -35.05 -11.22
N ILE A 197 -15.37 -36.19 -11.64
CA ILE A 197 -16.14 -37.30 -12.19
C ILE A 197 -16.29 -38.35 -11.09
N ALA A 198 -17.55 -38.67 -10.80
CA ALA A 198 -17.92 -39.72 -9.87
C ALA A 198 -18.43 -40.96 -10.61
N CYS A 199 -18.10 -42.14 -10.07
CA CYS A 199 -18.75 -43.40 -10.43
C CYS A 199 -19.67 -43.78 -9.27
N ASP A 200 -20.96 -43.94 -9.54
CA ASP A 200 -21.97 -44.29 -8.54
C ASP A 200 -21.98 -43.32 -7.32
N GLY A 201 -21.71 -42.04 -7.59
CA GLY A 201 -21.66 -40.98 -6.57
C GLY A 201 -20.34 -40.86 -5.80
N ILE A 202 -19.36 -41.75 -6.03
CA ILE A 202 -18.03 -41.69 -5.42
C ILE A 202 -17.07 -40.99 -6.38
N ALA A 203 -16.41 -39.92 -5.94
CA ALA A 203 -15.39 -39.24 -6.72
C ALA A 203 -14.24 -40.19 -7.07
N ARG A 204 -13.96 -40.36 -8.37
CA ARG A 204 -12.90 -41.25 -8.86
C ARG A 204 -11.86 -40.51 -9.71
N ILE A 205 -12.22 -39.38 -10.32
CA ILE A 205 -11.32 -38.62 -11.18
C ILE A 205 -11.50 -37.12 -10.93
N GLY A 206 -10.41 -36.41 -10.68
CA GLY A 206 -10.33 -34.95 -10.72
C GLY A 206 -9.73 -34.47 -12.03
N VAL A 207 -10.35 -33.46 -12.65
CA VAL A 207 -9.88 -32.84 -13.89
C VAL A 207 -9.56 -31.36 -13.63
N ALA A 208 -8.34 -30.95 -13.95
CA ALA A 208 -7.93 -29.54 -13.96
C ALA A 208 -7.61 -29.08 -15.37
N ALA A 209 -7.80 -27.78 -15.64
CA ALA A 209 -7.41 -27.19 -16.90
C ALA A 209 -6.43 -26.02 -16.69
N THR A 210 -5.49 -25.83 -17.61
CA THR A 210 -4.55 -24.71 -17.56
C THR A 210 -4.23 -24.19 -18.96
N PHE A 211 -4.15 -22.86 -19.08
CA PHE A 211 -3.92 -22.17 -20.34
C PHE A 211 -2.79 -21.15 -20.18
N GLN A 212 -1.70 -21.33 -20.92
CA GLN A 212 -0.51 -20.47 -20.83
C GLN A 212 -0.28 -19.75 -22.17
N ALA A 213 -0.47 -18.43 -22.20
CA ALA A 213 -0.20 -17.62 -23.39
C ALA A 213 1.31 -17.34 -23.59
N TYR A 214 2.08 -17.28 -22.48
CA TYR A 214 3.51 -16.98 -22.48
C TYR A 214 4.28 -17.95 -21.57
N THR A 215 5.57 -18.12 -21.83
CA THR A 215 6.50 -18.86 -20.95
C THR A 215 7.07 -17.96 -19.85
N GLY A 216 7.34 -18.53 -18.66
CA GLY A 216 7.94 -17.79 -17.54
C GLY A 216 8.21 -18.66 -16.31
N GLY A 217 8.81 -18.06 -15.28
CA GLY A 217 9.24 -18.77 -14.07
C GLY A 217 8.09 -19.34 -13.23
N ARG A 218 6.97 -18.61 -13.11
CA ARG A 218 5.75 -19.06 -12.42
C ARG A 218 5.12 -20.25 -13.16
N GLN A 219 5.00 -20.14 -14.47
CA GLN A 219 4.44 -21.17 -15.36
C GLN A 219 5.24 -22.47 -15.28
N THR A 220 6.58 -22.37 -15.19
CA THR A 220 7.46 -23.53 -15.01
C THR A 220 7.22 -24.21 -13.67
N ARG A 221 7.08 -23.42 -12.58
CA ARG A 221 6.80 -23.94 -11.23
C ARG A 221 5.46 -24.66 -11.14
N ASP A 222 4.43 -24.17 -11.82
CA ASP A 222 3.12 -24.80 -11.84
C ASP A 222 3.21 -26.23 -12.44
N LEU A 223 3.97 -26.38 -13.52
CA LEU A 223 4.16 -27.66 -14.23
C LEU A 223 5.04 -28.65 -13.46
N THR A 224 6.11 -28.19 -12.80
CA THR A 224 7.06 -29.10 -12.12
C THR A 224 6.74 -29.37 -10.65
N ALA A 225 5.93 -28.55 -9.99
CA ALA A 225 5.66 -28.69 -8.57
C ALA A 225 4.16 -28.76 -8.22
N ILE A 226 3.34 -27.86 -8.77
CA ILE A 226 1.93 -27.74 -8.33
C ILE A 226 1.10 -28.95 -8.79
N PHE A 227 1.05 -29.22 -10.10
CA PHE A 227 0.26 -30.35 -10.61
C PHE A 227 0.73 -31.72 -10.10
N PRO A 228 2.05 -31.98 -9.97
CA PRO A 228 2.54 -33.19 -9.30
C PRO A 228 2.05 -33.33 -7.86
N ASN A 229 2.08 -32.26 -7.06
CA ASN A 229 1.59 -32.28 -5.69
C ASN A 229 0.07 -32.51 -5.60
N VAL A 230 -0.70 -31.92 -6.51
CA VAL A 230 -2.15 -32.17 -6.62
C VAL A 230 -2.42 -33.64 -6.92
N ARG A 231 -1.70 -34.23 -7.89
CA ARG A 231 -1.81 -35.67 -8.17
C ARG A 231 -1.51 -36.51 -6.93
N THR A 232 -0.41 -36.26 -6.23
CA THR A 232 -0.02 -37.01 -5.02
C THR A 232 -1.11 -36.96 -3.96
N THR A 233 -1.69 -35.78 -3.75
CA THR A 233 -2.78 -35.56 -2.79
C THR A 233 -4.06 -36.30 -3.19
N LEU A 234 -4.45 -36.24 -4.46
CA LEU A 234 -5.64 -36.94 -4.96
C LEU A 234 -5.45 -38.46 -4.93
N THR A 235 -4.25 -38.94 -5.27
CA THR A 235 -3.91 -40.38 -5.26
C THR A 235 -4.00 -40.96 -3.84
N ALA A 236 -3.56 -40.21 -2.83
CA ALA A 236 -3.72 -40.60 -1.42
C ALA A 236 -5.20 -40.78 -1.01
N ASN A 237 -6.13 -40.15 -1.74
CA ASN A 237 -7.57 -40.26 -1.54
C ASN A 237 -8.26 -41.19 -2.56
N ARG A 238 -7.48 -42.01 -3.29
CA ARG A 238 -7.97 -42.91 -4.35
C ARG A 238 -8.71 -42.19 -5.50
N ILE A 239 -8.33 -40.94 -5.77
CA ILE A 239 -8.85 -40.14 -6.87
C ILE A 239 -7.73 -39.98 -7.92
N ALA A 240 -8.00 -40.36 -9.16
CA ALA A 240 -7.08 -40.16 -10.27
C ALA A 240 -7.09 -38.68 -10.73
N PHE A 241 -6.02 -38.26 -11.39
CA PHE A 241 -5.87 -36.88 -11.85
C PHE A 241 -5.65 -36.81 -13.36
N ILE A 242 -6.45 -35.98 -14.04
CA ILE A 242 -6.33 -35.65 -15.46
C ILE A 242 -6.04 -34.15 -15.57
N LEU A 243 -5.05 -33.79 -16.40
CA LEU A 243 -4.67 -32.40 -16.66
C LEU A 243 -4.89 -32.08 -18.14
N ILE A 244 -5.71 -31.06 -18.41
CA ILE A 244 -5.88 -30.48 -19.75
C ILE A 244 -5.03 -29.20 -19.79
N ALA A 245 -4.00 -29.17 -20.63
CA ALA A 245 -3.03 -28.08 -20.67
C ALA A 245 -2.86 -27.56 -22.11
N ASP A 246 -3.12 -26.27 -22.35
CA ASP A 246 -3.07 -25.67 -23.70
C ASP A 246 -2.47 -24.24 -23.75
N GLY A 247 -2.21 -23.71 -24.95
CA GLY A 247 -1.69 -22.36 -25.20
C GLY A 247 -0.23 -22.30 -25.65
N GLN A 248 0.14 -21.19 -26.31
CA GLN A 248 1.46 -21.01 -26.93
C GLN A 248 2.62 -21.09 -25.94
N GLY A 249 2.40 -20.67 -24.69
CA GLY A 249 3.36 -20.81 -23.61
C GLY A 249 3.77 -22.27 -23.41
N LEU A 250 2.82 -23.22 -23.45
CA LEU A 250 3.11 -24.65 -23.33
C LEU A 250 3.83 -25.22 -24.55
N ARG A 251 3.56 -24.69 -25.75
CA ARG A 251 4.28 -25.08 -26.97
C ARG A 251 5.74 -24.67 -26.90
N ALA A 252 6.01 -23.48 -26.35
CA ALA A 252 7.35 -22.94 -26.15
C ALA A 252 8.07 -23.50 -24.91
N THR A 253 7.39 -24.27 -24.03
CA THR A 253 8.00 -24.87 -22.85
C THR A 253 9.10 -25.89 -23.23
N PRO A 254 10.25 -25.89 -22.53
CA PRO A 254 11.32 -26.85 -22.78
C PRO A 254 10.88 -28.30 -22.60
N ASP A 255 11.33 -29.20 -23.48
CA ASP A 255 10.94 -30.63 -23.46
C ASP A 255 11.31 -31.31 -22.15
N LYS A 256 12.38 -30.87 -21.46
CA LYS A 256 12.75 -31.38 -20.14
C LYS A 256 11.66 -31.17 -19.09
N VAL A 257 11.04 -29.99 -19.09
CA VAL A 257 9.97 -29.63 -18.15
C VAL A 257 8.70 -30.42 -18.48
N LEU A 258 8.38 -30.57 -19.77
CA LEU A 258 7.24 -31.40 -20.19
C LEU A 258 7.49 -32.88 -19.90
N ALA A 259 8.72 -33.39 -20.05
CA ALA A 259 9.04 -34.76 -19.69
C ALA A 259 8.82 -35.02 -18.19
N GLU A 260 9.22 -34.10 -17.34
CA GLU A 260 8.94 -34.16 -15.90
C GLU A 260 7.44 -34.13 -15.61
N LEU A 261 6.69 -33.23 -16.26
CA LEU A 261 5.23 -33.17 -16.12
C LEU A 261 4.54 -34.46 -16.58
N PHE A 262 4.88 -35.00 -17.75
CA PHE A 262 4.24 -36.23 -18.27
C PHE A 262 4.62 -37.47 -17.44
N SER A 263 5.80 -37.47 -16.81
CA SER A 263 6.21 -38.52 -15.87
C SER A 263 5.42 -38.44 -14.56
N SER A 264 5.25 -37.23 -14.05
CA SER A 264 4.60 -36.95 -12.77
C SER A 264 3.08 -36.83 -12.88
N VAL A 265 2.51 -36.60 -14.05
CA VAL A 265 1.08 -36.50 -14.36
C VAL A 265 0.80 -37.19 -15.70
N PRO A 266 0.59 -38.53 -15.70
CA PRO A 266 0.55 -39.34 -16.92
C PRO A 266 -0.62 -39.07 -17.85
N HIS A 267 -1.74 -38.58 -17.32
CA HIS A 267 -2.96 -38.24 -18.07
C HIS A 267 -3.01 -36.75 -18.43
N THR A 268 -1.86 -36.19 -18.86
CA THR A 268 -1.77 -34.83 -19.39
C THR A 268 -2.08 -34.84 -20.89
N MET A 269 -2.93 -33.91 -21.35
CA MET A 269 -3.31 -33.78 -22.76
C MET A 269 -3.66 -32.32 -23.10
N SER A 270 -3.62 -31.96 -24.39
CA SER A 270 -4.12 -30.66 -24.86
C SER A 270 -5.65 -30.63 -24.94
N LEU A 271 -6.26 -29.45 -25.13
CA LEU A 271 -7.71 -29.36 -25.31
C LEU A 271 -8.14 -30.07 -26.60
N HIS A 272 -7.36 -29.94 -27.67
CA HIS A 272 -7.62 -30.65 -28.92
C HIS A 272 -7.54 -32.18 -28.74
N GLN A 273 -6.56 -32.68 -27.98
CA GLN A 273 -6.47 -34.10 -27.66
C GLN A 273 -7.65 -34.57 -26.79
N ALA A 274 -8.09 -33.76 -25.83
CA ALA A 274 -9.28 -34.05 -25.02
C ALA A 274 -10.54 -34.16 -25.87
N GLU A 275 -10.73 -33.25 -26.84
CA GLU A 275 -11.82 -33.26 -27.81
C GLU A 275 -11.73 -34.44 -28.80
N ALA A 276 -10.52 -34.87 -29.18
CA ALA A 276 -10.26 -36.00 -30.07
C ALA A 276 -10.21 -37.35 -29.33
N ASN A 277 -11.21 -37.63 -28.48
CA ASN A 277 -11.37 -38.86 -27.68
C ASN A 277 -10.27 -39.15 -26.64
N GLY A 278 -9.28 -38.27 -26.46
CA GLY A 278 -8.21 -38.47 -25.47
C GLY A 278 -8.73 -38.52 -24.04
N LEU A 279 -9.76 -37.73 -23.74
CA LEU A 279 -10.37 -37.70 -22.41
C LEU A 279 -11.14 -39.00 -22.10
N HIS A 280 -11.94 -39.48 -23.06
CA HIS A 280 -12.63 -40.77 -22.95
C HIS A 280 -11.63 -41.92 -22.71
N ASN A 281 -10.55 -41.98 -23.49
CA ASN A 281 -9.51 -43.00 -23.35
C ASN A 281 -8.84 -42.96 -21.97
N ALA A 282 -8.53 -41.77 -21.44
CA ALA A 282 -7.94 -41.62 -20.12
C ALA A 282 -8.88 -42.09 -19.00
N ILE A 283 -10.17 -41.74 -19.07
CA ILE A 283 -11.19 -42.21 -18.13
C ILE A 283 -11.27 -43.75 -18.14
N THR A 284 -11.29 -44.36 -19.32
CA THR A 284 -11.32 -45.82 -19.48
C THR A 284 -10.10 -46.51 -18.88
N GLN A 285 -8.90 -45.98 -19.10
CA GLN A 285 -7.67 -46.54 -18.53
C GLN A 285 -7.66 -46.48 -17.01
N ILE A 286 -8.06 -45.35 -16.43
CA ILE A 286 -8.09 -45.15 -14.98
C ILE A 286 -9.05 -46.14 -14.30
N LEU A 287 -10.26 -46.29 -14.83
CA LEU A 287 -11.31 -47.09 -14.19
C LEU A 287 -11.14 -48.60 -14.40
N THR A 288 -10.19 -49.04 -15.23
CA THR A 288 -9.92 -50.46 -15.52
C THR A 288 -8.65 -51.00 -14.88
N ALA A 289 -7.85 -50.17 -14.21
CA ALA A 289 -6.63 -50.58 -13.54
C ALA A 289 -6.92 -51.35 -12.22
N PRO A 290 -6.16 -52.42 -11.89
CA PRO A 290 -6.33 -53.16 -10.64
C PRO A 290 -5.92 -52.33 -9.40
N GLU A 291 -6.73 -52.36 -8.32
CA GLU A 291 -6.45 -51.65 -7.05
C GLU A 291 -5.37 -52.38 -6.22
N GLU A 292 -4.27 -51.70 -5.88
CA GLU A 292 -3.29 -52.16 -4.88
C GLU A 292 -3.72 -51.73 -3.45
N LEU A 293 -3.50 -52.58 -2.44
CA LEU A 293 -3.89 -52.35 -1.03
C LEU A 293 -2.68 -51.88 -0.18
N PRO A 294 -2.68 -50.64 0.35
CA PRO A 294 -1.74 -50.19 1.38
C PRO A 294 -2.41 -50.01 2.76
N VAL A 295 -1.61 -50.05 3.83
CA VAL A 295 -1.99 -49.65 5.20
C VAL A 295 -2.67 -48.27 5.17
N ASP A 296 -3.81 -48.13 5.84
CA ASP A 296 -4.61 -46.90 5.87
C ASP A 296 -3.91 -45.78 6.68
N LEU A 297 -2.93 -45.14 6.06
CA LEU A 297 -2.21 -43.99 6.61
C LEU A 297 -3.14 -42.80 6.89
N ALA A 298 -4.23 -42.67 6.15
CA ALA A 298 -5.23 -41.62 6.36
C ALA A 298 -6.00 -41.85 7.69
N GLY A 299 -6.38 -43.10 7.96
CA GLY A 299 -6.99 -43.50 9.23
C GLY A 299 -6.10 -43.22 10.44
N LEU A 300 -4.81 -43.53 10.34
CA LEU A 300 -3.84 -43.23 11.42
C LEU A 300 -3.64 -41.72 11.61
N GLY A 301 -3.53 -40.95 10.53
CA GLY A 301 -3.43 -39.50 10.61
C GLY A 301 -4.63 -38.86 11.34
N LYS A 302 -5.84 -39.36 11.06
CA LYS A 302 -7.06 -38.89 11.73
C LYS A 302 -7.06 -39.20 13.23
N LEU A 303 -6.64 -40.40 13.64
CA LEU A 303 -6.52 -40.77 15.06
C LEU A 303 -5.50 -39.90 15.80
N ILE A 304 -4.39 -39.57 15.15
CA ILE A 304 -3.37 -38.66 15.69
C ILE A 304 -3.98 -37.27 15.92
N GLN A 305 -4.67 -36.74 14.91
CA GLN A 305 -5.34 -35.45 14.98
C GLN A 305 -6.41 -35.41 16.08
N ASP A 306 -7.31 -36.40 16.13
CA ASP A 306 -8.38 -36.46 17.13
C ASP A 306 -7.83 -36.52 18.56
N SER A 307 -6.76 -37.29 18.78
CA SER A 307 -6.10 -37.36 20.10
C SER A 307 -5.44 -36.04 20.49
N LEU A 308 -4.76 -35.36 19.56
CA LEU A 308 -4.16 -34.04 19.80
C LEU A 308 -5.21 -32.94 19.98
N MET A 309 -6.40 -33.09 19.40
CA MET A 309 -7.52 -32.16 19.60
C MET A 309 -8.22 -32.36 20.95
N GLN A 310 -8.18 -33.57 21.51
CA GLN A 310 -8.74 -33.89 22.83
C GLN A 310 -7.73 -33.70 23.98
N GLY A 311 -6.45 -34.01 23.77
CA GLY A 311 -5.37 -33.94 24.76
C GLY A 311 -4.23 -33.00 24.36
N THR A 312 -3.16 -32.93 25.16
CA THR A 312 -1.97 -32.11 24.80
C THR A 312 -0.85 -32.90 24.13
N ALA A 313 -1.00 -34.22 24.11
CA ALA A 313 0.02 -35.16 23.67
C ALA A 313 -0.63 -36.44 23.14
N ILE A 314 0.08 -37.13 22.25
CA ILE A 314 -0.21 -38.50 21.83
C ILE A 314 1.08 -39.32 21.87
N THR A 315 0.97 -40.61 22.16
CA THR A 315 2.10 -41.54 22.21
C THR A 315 2.00 -42.63 21.14
N ALA A 316 3.11 -43.19 20.67
CA ALA A 316 3.09 -44.27 19.68
C ALA A 316 2.30 -45.50 20.17
N THR A 317 2.30 -45.74 21.49
CA THR A 317 1.56 -46.84 22.13
C THR A 317 0.05 -46.69 22.13
N SER A 318 -0.48 -45.48 21.85
CA SER A 318 -1.92 -45.25 21.76
C SER A 318 -2.50 -45.46 20.35
N LEU A 319 -1.65 -45.75 19.35
CA LEU A 319 -2.09 -46.04 17.99
C LEU A 319 -2.36 -47.55 17.80
N PRO A 320 -3.38 -47.94 17.03
CA PRO A 320 -3.78 -49.34 16.85
C PRO A 320 -2.88 -50.10 15.86
N VAL A 321 -1.57 -49.87 15.90
CA VAL A 321 -0.57 -50.49 15.01
C VAL A 321 0.71 -50.81 15.78
N ALA A 322 1.58 -51.62 15.16
CA ALA A 322 2.89 -51.94 15.74
C ALA A 322 3.75 -50.67 15.94
N SER A 323 4.70 -50.75 16.88
CA SER A 323 5.49 -49.59 17.34
C SER A 323 6.26 -48.86 16.23
N GLU A 324 6.81 -49.58 15.24
CA GLU A 324 7.52 -48.93 14.12
C GLU A 324 6.57 -48.13 13.20
N PRO A 325 5.48 -48.72 12.66
CA PRO A 325 4.46 -47.97 11.93
C PRO A 325 3.86 -46.81 12.72
N ALA A 326 3.67 -46.95 14.03
CA ALA A 326 3.16 -45.89 14.90
C ALA A 326 4.13 -44.70 14.98
N ARG A 327 5.42 -44.96 15.24
CA ARG A 327 6.47 -43.92 15.30
C ARG A 327 6.62 -43.21 13.96
N LEU A 328 6.62 -43.97 12.86
CA LEU A 328 6.69 -43.42 11.51
C LEU A 328 5.46 -42.55 11.20
N SER A 329 4.26 -42.96 11.64
CA SER A 329 3.03 -42.18 11.45
C SER A 329 3.04 -40.87 12.25
N LEU A 330 3.56 -40.86 13.48
CA LEU A 330 3.72 -39.63 14.27
C LEU A 330 4.69 -38.66 13.59
N ALA A 331 5.84 -39.16 13.11
CA ALA A 331 6.82 -38.35 12.39
C ALA A 331 6.26 -37.81 11.08
N ASN A 332 5.57 -38.64 10.29
CA ASN A 332 4.91 -38.24 9.05
C ASN A 332 3.81 -37.20 9.31
N PHE A 333 3.01 -37.37 10.37
CA PHE A 333 1.98 -36.41 10.74
C PHE A 333 2.60 -35.05 11.13
N ALA A 334 3.64 -35.03 11.95
CA ALA A 334 4.35 -33.81 12.30
C ALA A 334 4.94 -33.11 11.07
N SER A 335 5.54 -33.88 10.16
CA SER A 335 6.13 -33.35 8.92
C SER A 335 5.08 -32.88 7.90
N ALA A 336 3.88 -33.47 7.91
CA ALA A 336 2.79 -33.09 7.00
C ALA A 336 2.03 -31.84 7.50
N ASN A 337 2.05 -31.57 8.80
CA ASN A 337 1.35 -30.46 9.45
C ASN A 337 2.34 -29.46 10.06
N ASN A 338 3.25 -28.93 9.22
CA ASN A 338 4.30 -28.00 9.65
C ASN A 338 3.77 -26.66 10.19
N ASP A 339 2.49 -26.36 9.95
CA ASP A 339 1.75 -25.21 10.44
C ASP A 339 1.37 -25.34 11.92
N LEU A 340 1.33 -26.56 12.47
CA LEU A 340 1.07 -26.83 13.89
C LEU A 340 2.37 -26.74 14.72
N ASP A 341 2.30 -26.14 15.91
CA ASP A 341 3.44 -26.03 16.82
C ASP A 341 3.62 -27.29 17.67
N LEU A 342 3.98 -28.37 16.98
CA LEU A 342 4.18 -29.70 17.56
C LEU A 342 5.67 -29.98 17.80
N VAL A 343 5.94 -30.71 18.88
CA VAL A 343 7.27 -31.21 19.27
C VAL A 343 7.21 -32.73 19.35
N ILE A 344 8.02 -33.38 18.53
CA ILE A 344 8.26 -34.82 18.59
C ILE A 344 9.38 -35.11 19.59
N SER A 345 9.22 -36.12 20.43
CA SER A 345 10.30 -36.58 21.32
C SER A 345 11.46 -37.17 20.52
N SER A 346 12.66 -37.17 21.08
CA SER A 346 13.89 -37.63 20.41
C SER A 346 13.85 -39.09 19.95
N ASP A 347 13.00 -39.90 20.57
CA ASP A 347 12.77 -41.32 20.26
C ASP A 347 11.52 -41.58 19.40
N ALA A 348 10.86 -40.50 18.93
CA ALA A 348 9.59 -40.51 18.20
C ALA A 348 8.43 -41.22 18.93
N GLN A 349 8.52 -41.40 20.26
CA GLN A 349 7.49 -42.05 21.05
C GLN A 349 6.30 -41.15 21.38
N SER A 350 6.47 -39.84 21.31
CA SER A 350 5.41 -38.88 21.62
C SER A 350 5.42 -37.67 20.71
N LEU A 351 4.25 -37.11 20.49
CA LEU A 351 4.01 -35.87 19.77
C LEU A 351 3.16 -34.96 20.64
N THR A 352 3.64 -33.74 20.92
CA THR A 352 3.06 -32.84 21.93
C THR A 352 2.95 -31.40 21.41
N TRP A 353 2.01 -30.61 21.91
CA TRP A 353 2.01 -29.17 21.64
C TRP A 353 3.15 -28.49 22.40
N ARG A 354 3.94 -27.64 21.73
CA ARG A 354 5.00 -26.88 22.38
C ARG A 354 4.46 -26.01 23.53
N ARG A 355 3.32 -25.38 23.31
CA ARG A 355 2.62 -24.50 24.25
C ARG A 355 1.49 -25.24 24.98
N SER A 356 1.75 -26.45 25.47
CA SER A 356 0.74 -27.33 26.10
C SER A 356 -0.07 -26.66 27.21
N ASP A 357 0.57 -25.80 28.02
CA ASP A 357 -0.08 -25.10 29.13
C ASP A 357 -1.14 -24.11 28.62
N LEU A 358 -0.83 -23.35 27.57
CA LEU A 358 -1.76 -22.40 26.95
C LEU A 358 -2.89 -23.13 26.23
N VAL A 359 -2.59 -24.23 25.52
CA VAL A 359 -3.61 -25.07 24.86
C VAL A 359 -4.62 -25.59 25.90
N ASN A 360 -4.15 -26.09 27.03
CA ASN A 360 -5.01 -26.52 28.13
C ASN A 360 -5.81 -25.36 28.75
N GLN A 361 -5.14 -24.23 29.01
CA GLN A 361 -5.79 -23.05 29.59
C GLN A 361 -6.94 -22.54 28.71
N PHE A 362 -6.71 -22.36 27.41
CA PHE A 362 -7.76 -21.89 26.50
C PHE A 362 -8.87 -22.93 26.26
N ARG A 363 -8.56 -24.23 26.30
CA ARG A 363 -9.61 -25.27 26.30
C ARG A 363 -10.51 -25.20 27.53
N ASN A 364 -9.93 -25.03 28.71
CA ASN A 364 -10.70 -24.86 29.94
C ASN A 364 -11.56 -23.59 29.87
N LEU A 365 -11.00 -22.48 29.38
CA LEU A 365 -11.74 -21.23 29.15
C LEU A 365 -12.89 -21.38 28.15
N ARG A 366 -12.74 -22.25 27.14
CA ARG A 366 -13.80 -22.54 26.17
C ARG A 366 -14.96 -23.31 26.78
N MET A 367 -14.69 -24.14 27.80
CA MET A 367 -15.71 -24.88 28.55
C MET A 367 -16.36 -24.02 29.64
N LYS A 368 -15.57 -23.16 30.29
CA LYS A 368 -16.03 -22.25 31.34
C LYS A 368 -15.20 -20.97 31.30
N PHE A 369 -15.82 -19.88 30.84
CA PHE A 369 -15.14 -18.61 30.71
C PHE A 369 -14.82 -18.00 32.09
N ASP A 370 -13.61 -17.48 32.25
CA ASP A 370 -13.17 -16.70 33.39
C ASP A 370 -12.33 -15.52 32.89
N GLY A 371 -12.80 -14.29 33.11
CA GLY A 371 -12.19 -13.11 32.52
C GLY A 371 -10.76 -12.85 33.02
N ALA A 372 -10.47 -13.15 34.30
CA ALA A 372 -9.11 -12.98 34.83
C ALA A 372 -8.12 -13.96 34.20
N SER A 373 -8.51 -15.23 34.08
CA SER A 373 -7.72 -16.27 33.41
C SER A 373 -7.60 -16.02 31.91
N ALA A 374 -8.61 -15.42 31.27
CA ALA A 374 -8.55 -15.03 29.86
C ALA A 374 -7.52 -13.91 29.61
N VAL A 375 -7.52 -12.85 30.42
CA VAL A 375 -6.52 -11.77 30.34
C VAL A 375 -5.11 -12.31 30.59
N ALA A 376 -4.93 -13.13 31.64
CA ALA A 376 -3.63 -13.71 31.95
C ALA A 376 -3.13 -14.68 30.87
N GLY A 377 -4.03 -15.50 30.31
CA GLY A 377 -3.73 -16.40 29.20
C GLY A 377 -3.32 -15.64 27.94
N PHE A 378 -4.07 -14.59 27.59
CA PHE A 378 -3.75 -13.75 26.45
C PHE A 378 -2.40 -13.02 26.63
N SER A 379 -2.11 -12.46 27.81
CA SER A 379 -0.81 -11.84 28.10
C SER A 379 0.34 -12.82 27.86
N LYS A 380 0.23 -14.07 28.34
CA LYS A 380 1.23 -15.11 28.08
C LYS A 380 1.31 -15.50 26.60
N LEU A 381 0.18 -15.52 25.90
CA LEU A 381 0.11 -15.87 24.48
C LEU A 381 0.93 -14.90 23.61
N VAL A 382 0.93 -13.61 23.95
CA VAL A 382 1.67 -12.55 23.24
C VAL A 382 3.07 -12.26 23.80
N ASP A 383 3.59 -13.13 24.69
CA ASP A 383 4.86 -12.97 25.39
C ASP A 383 4.95 -11.62 26.18
N GLY A 384 3.81 -11.19 26.74
CA GLY A 384 3.69 -9.94 27.49
C GLY A 384 3.63 -10.11 29.02
N SER A 385 3.99 -9.04 29.73
CA SER A 385 3.89 -8.93 31.19
C SER A 385 2.68 -8.10 31.63
N LEU A 386 1.95 -8.60 32.62
CA LEU A 386 0.84 -7.86 33.25
C LEU A 386 1.41 -6.76 34.16
N LEU A 387 0.99 -5.52 33.93
CA LEU A 387 1.22 -4.41 34.84
C LEU A 387 0.09 -4.39 35.87
N SER A 388 0.45 -4.26 37.15
CA SER A 388 -0.37 -4.62 38.33
C SER A 388 -1.67 -3.82 38.55
N ASP A 389 -2.02 -2.91 37.65
CA ASP A 389 -3.20 -2.06 37.78
C ASP A 389 -4.43 -2.79 37.23
N LYS A 390 -5.23 -3.37 38.13
CA LYS A 390 -6.63 -3.70 37.81
C LYS A 390 -7.36 -2.38 37.60
N ILE A 391 -7.69 -2.06 36.35
CA ILE A 391 -8.47 -0.85 36.05
C ILE A 391 -9.95 -1.21 36.25
N PRO A 392 -10.66 -0.53 37.17
CA PRO A 392 -12.06 -0.87 37.42
C PRO A 392 -12.94 -0.42 36.23
N LEU A 393 -13.28 -1.37 35.36
CA LEU A 393 -14.49 -1.32 34.54
C LEU A 393 -15.50 -2.29 35.17
N ALA A 394 -16.64 -1.78 35.62
CA ALA A 394 -17.63 -2.56 36.38
C ALA A 394 -18.13 -3.86 35.70
N THR A 395 -17.91 -4.01 34.40
CA THR A 395 -18.37 -5.14 33.58
C THR A 395 -17.26 -5.88 32.84
N PHE A 396 -15.98 -5.56 33.09
CA PHE A 396 -14.84 -6.18 32.41
C PHE A 396 -13.74 -6.55 33.41
N ASN A 397 -13.12 -7.71 33.20
CA ASN A 397 -11.80 -7.96 33.78
C ASN A 397 -10.77 -7.25 32.92
N THR A 398 -9.98 -6.34 33.48
CA THR A 398 -8.98 -5.59 32.71
C THR A 398 -7.62 -5.60 33.37
N SER A 399 -6.59 -5.44 32.55
CA SER A 399 -5.20 -5.20 32.97
C SER A 399 -4.44 -4.52 31.83
N LEU A 400 -3.41 -3.76 32.18
CA LEU A 400 -2.44 -3.27 31.20
C LEU A 400 -1.44 -4.40 30.91
N VAL A 401 -1.25 -4.70 29.63
CA VAL A 401 -0.24 -5.64 29.17
C VAL A 401 0.87 -4.85 28.50
N SER A 402 2.10 -5.14 28.93
CA SER A 402 3.30 -4.65 28.27
C SER A 402 3.95 -5.77 27.47
N ILE A 403 4.40 -5.46 26.26
CA ILE A 403 5.12 -6.36 25.37
C ILE A 403 6.46 -5.73 24.97
N ALA A 404 7.45 -6.55 24.64
CA ALA A 404 8.69 -6.07 24.03
C ALA A 404 8.38 -5.31 22.72
N GLU A 405 9.17 -4.26 22.43
CA GLU A 405 8.97 -3.36 21.29
C GLU A 405 8.52 -4.09 20.02
N ASP A 406 7.43 -3.61 19.43
CA ASP A 406 6.87 -4.10 18.18
C ASP A 406 6.62 -2.91 17.24
N PRO A 407 6.88 -3.04 15.94
CA PRO A 407 6.65 -1.95 14.98
C PRO A 407 5.17 -1.54 14.85
N VAL A 408 4.23 -2.46 15.14
CA VAL A 408 2.78 -2.23 15.06
C VAL A 408 2.18 -1.89 16.42
N PHE A 409 2.52 -2.68 17.43
CA PHE A 409 1.90 -2.61 18.74
C PHE A 409 2.70 -1.71 19.68
N THR A 410 2.01 -0.83 20.40
CA THR A 410 2.64 0.00 21.43
C THR A 410 3.13 -0.85 22.59
N GLU A 411 4.20 -0.40 23.25
CA GLU A 411 4.86 -1.11 24.36
C GLU A 411 3.88 -1.49 25.48
N THR A 412 2.82 -0.71 25.68
CA THR A 412 1.75 -0.99 26.65
C THR A 412 0.38 -0.75 26.02
N PHE A 413 -0.57 -1.63 26.27
CA PHE A 413 -1.98 -1.47 25.86
C PHE A 413 -2.96 -2.14 26.84
N LEU A 414 -4.23 -1.74 26.78
CA LEU A 414 -5.29 -2.29 27.63
C LEU A 414 -5.78 -3.62 27.07
N VAL A 415 -5.85 -4.65 27.93
CA VAL A 415 -6.53 -5.91 27.65
C VAL A 415 -7.73 -6.04 28.58
N ALA A 416 -8.90 -6.26 27.99
CA ALA A 416 -10.15 -6.52 28.69
C ALA A 416 -10.66 -7.93 28.36
N ALA A 417 -11.47 -8.52 29.23
CA ALA A 417 -12.16 -9.78 28.96
C ALA A 417 -13.62 -9.72 29.42
N ARG A 418 -14.51 -10.34 28.63
CA ARG A 418 -15.94 -10.43 28.93
C ARG A 418 -16.59 -11.66 28.30
N GLU A 419 -17.52 -12.28 29.02
CA GLU A 419 -18.29 -13.43 28.54
C GLU A 419 -19.46 -13.02 27.64
N GLU A 420 -20.20 -11.98 28.03
CA GLU A 420 -21.38 -11.49 27.33
C GLU A 420 -21.05 -10.80 25.99
N LYS A 421 -22.04 -10.74 25.10
CA LYS A 421 -21.94 -10.08 23.78
C LYS A 421 -21.55 -8.60 23.94
N LEU A 422 -20.61 -8.17 23.09
CA LEU A 422 -20.18 -6.77 23.05
C LEU A 422 -21.25 -5.89 22.38
N THR A 423 -21.50 -4.72 22.98
CA THR A 423 -22.38 -3.68 22.40
C THR A 423 -21.54 -2.48 21.96
N PRO A 424 -22.03 -1.59 21.08
CA PRO A 424 -21.31 -0.37 20.69
C PRO A 424 -20.84 0.47 21.88
N GLN A 425 -21.61 0.48 22.98
CA GLN A 425 -21.24 1.19 24.20
C GLN A 425 -20.04 0.56 24.93
N CYS A 426 -19.88 -0.77 24.82
CA CYS A 426 -18.71 -1.48 25.35
C CYS A 426 -17.43 -0.97 24.70
N PHE A 427 -17.41 -0.88 23.37
CA PHE A 427 -16.28 -0.39 22.60
C PHE A 427 -15.90 1.05 22.99
N ARG A 428 -16.89 1.94 23.12
CA ARG A 428 -16.66 3.33 23.56
C ARG A 428 -16.06 3.41 24.96
N ASN A 429 -16.54 2.57 25.89
CA ASN A 429 -16.01 2.56 27.26
C ASN A 429 -14.57 2.03 27.29
N ILE A 430 -14.28 0.92 26.60
CA ILE A 430 -12.94 0.35 26.51
C ILE A 430 -11.97 1.35 25.87
N ALA A 431 -12.34 1.97 24.74
CA ALA A 431 -11.52 2.95 24.06
C ALA A 431 -11.21 4.18 24.96
N ARG A 432 -12.21 4.68 25.69
CA ARG A 432 -12.03 5.80 26.64
C ARG A 432 -11.06 5.43 27.75
N HIS A 433 -11.20 4.24 28.34
CA HIS A 433 -10.34 3.80 29.44
C HIS A 433 -8.92 3.47 28.97
N ALA A 434 -8.77 2.91 27.77
CA ALA A 434 -7.47 2.69 27.15
C ALA A 434 -6.73 4.01 26.97
N LEU A 435 -7.39 5.06 26.46
CA LEU A 435 -6.81 6.38 26.30
C LEU A 435 -6.37 7.02 27.64
N GLN A 436 -7.13 6.77 28.71
CA GLN A 436 -6.78 7.28 30.05
C GLN A 436 -5.61 6.53 30.68
N SER A 437 -5.55 5.20 30.51
CA SER A 437 -4.63 4.33 31.24
C SER A 437 -3.33 4.06 30.47
N ALA A 438 -3.39 4.14 29.14
CA ALA A 438 -2.25 4.04 28.23
C ALA A 438 -2.39 5.09 27.12
N PRO A 439 -2.14 6.38 27.40
CA PRO A 439 -2.39 7.49 26.46
C PRO A 439 -1.58 7.41 25.17
N SER A 440 -0.43 6.72 25.21
CA SER A 440 0.41 6.44 24.04
C SER A 440 -0.10 5.28 23.19
N SER A 441 -1.03 4.45 23.71
CA SER A 441 -1.59 3.30 23.00
C SER A 441 -2.69 3.71 22.04
N ARG A 442 -2.58 3.26 20.79
CA ARG A 442 -3.67 3.34 19.79
C ARG A 442 -4.53 2.09 19.73
N LEU A 443 -4.22 1.08 20.55
CA LEU A 443 -4.86 -0.22 20.55
C LEU A 443 -5.37 -0.61 21.94
N ALA A 444 -6.49 -1.33 21.97
CA ALA A 444 -6.94 -2.14 23.09
C ALA A 444 -7.42 -3.50 22.57
N VAL A 445 -7.31 -4.54 23.39
CA VAL A 445 -7.77 -5.90 23.05
C VAL A 445 -8.87 -6.33 24.00
N VAL A 446 -9.90 -6.98 23.46
CA VAL A 446 -11.01 -7.56 24.22
C VAL A 446 -11.07 -9.05 23.93
N VAL A 447 -10.86 -9.86 24.96
CA VAL A 447 -10.98 -11.32 24.88
C VAL A 447 -12.42 -11.75 25.19
N THR A 448 -13.07 -12.45 24.26
CA THR A 448 -14.48 -12.86 24.39
C THR A 448 -14.65 -14.37 24.44
N ALA A 449 -15.73 -14.85 25.04
CA ALA A 449 -16.06 -16.28 25.05
C ALA A 449 -16.43 -16.81 23.65
N THR A 450 -17.16 -16.00 22.87
CA THR A 450 -17.68 -16.37 21.56
C THR A 450 -17.09 -15.49 20.45
N PRO A 451 -16.89 -16.03 19.23
CA PRO A 451 -16.46 -15.26 18.07
C PRO A 451 -17.52 -14.23 17.67
N ILE A 452 -17.06 -13.15 17.05
CA ILE A 452 -17.94 -12.20 16.38
C ILE A 452 -18.47 -12.84 15.09
N PRO A 453 -19.79 -12.84 14.84
CA PRO A 453 -20.34 -13.27 13.56
C PRO A 453 -19.81 -12.41 12.40
N LEU A 454 -19.46 -13.04 11.27
CA LEU A 454 -18.96 -12.32 10.08
C LEU A 454 -19.91 -11.20 9.62
N SER A 455 -21.22 -11.35 9.83
CA SER A 455 -22.25 -10.35 9.53
C SER A 455 -22.17 -9.08 10.38
N GLU A 456 -21.55 -9.14 11.56
CA GLU A 456 -21.41 -8.01 12.50
C GLU A 456 -20.08 -7.25 12.32
N LEU A 457 -19.14 -7.78 11.53
CA LEU A 457 -17.86 -7.13 11.26
C LEU A 457 -17.99 -5.74 10.59
N PRO A 458 -18.91 -5.51 9.63
CA PRO A 458 -19.10 -4.18 9.05
C PRO A 458 -19.51 -3.14 10.10
N GLU A 459 -20.50 -3.46 10.95
CA GLU A 459 -20.94 -2.56 12.02
C GLU A 459 -19.83 -2.25 13.03
N LEU A 460 -18.99 -3.26 13.35
CA LEU A 460 -17.83 -3.04 14.22
C LEU A 460 -16.82 -2.08 13.60
N ARG A 461 -16.53 -2.23 12.30
CA ARG A 461 -15.63 -1.32 11.58
C ARG A 461 -16.17 0.11 11.60
N ASP A 462 -17.46 0.27 11.32
CA ASP A 462 -18.13 1.58 11.34
C ASP A 462 -18.03 2.22 12.74
N ILE A 463 -18.26 1.46 13.80
CA ILE A 463 -18.09 1.95 15.18
C ILE A 463 -16.64 2.39 15.41
N GLN A 464 -15.68 1.57 14.99
CA GLN A 464 -14.26 1.86 15.17
C GLN A 464 -13.81 3.14 14.47
N THR A 465 -14.44 3.56 13.36
CA THR A 465 -14.14 4.87 12.69
C THR A 465 -14.35 6.08 13.62
N SER A 466 -15.19 5.97 14.65
CA SER A 466 -15.47 7.05 15.61
C SER A 466 -14.66 6.96 16.92
N LEU A 467 -13.98 5.84 17.17
CA LEU A 467 -13.27 5.63 18.44
C LEU A 467 -11.89 6.29 18.47
N PRO A 468 -11.44 6.83 19.61
CA PRO A 468 -10.10 7.40 19.76
C PRO A 468 -8.99 6.34 19.82
N VAL A 469 -9.35 5.10 20.17
CA VAL A 469 -8.46 3.94 20.29
C VAL A 469 -9.13 2.78 19.56
N THR A 470 -8.36 2.07 18.75
CA THR A 470 -8.79 0.86 18.04
C THR A 470 -9.02 -0.27 19.05
N VAL A 471 -10.16 -0.95 18.96
CA VAL A 471 -10.53 -2.01 19.92
C VAL A 471 -10.65 -3.33 19.17
N LEU A 472 -9.63 -4.18 19.31
CA LEU A 472 -9.57 -5.51 18.72
C LEU A 472 -10.36 -6.50 19.58
N VAL A 473 -11.09 -7.41 18.96
CA VAL A 473 -11.82 -8.47 19.64
C VAL A 473 -11.25 -9.83 19.23
N ILE A 474 -10.87 -10.63 20.21
CA ILE A 474 -10.32 -11.96 19.98
C ILE A 474 -11.10 -12.95 20.84
N ASP A 475 -11.69 -13.99 20.24
CA ASP A 475 -12.39 -14.99 21.02
C ASP A 475 -11.46 -16.12 21.51
N ILE A 476 -11.91 -16.88 22.51
CA ILE A 476 -11.13 -17.99 23.06
C ILE A 476 -10.75 -19.05 22.01
N SER A 477 -11.57 -19.27 20.97
CA SER A 477 -11.23 -20.23 19.91
C SER A 477 -10.11 -19.70 19.02
N ALA A 478 -10.06 -18.38 18.76
CA ALA A 478 -8.93 -17.74 18.10
C ALA A 478 -7.65 -17.83 18.94
N CYS A 479 -7.72 -17.55 20.25
CA CYS A 479 -6.59 -17.73 21.18
C CYS A 479 -6.07 -19.17 21.22
N LEU A 480 -6.98 -20.15 21.21
CA LEU A 480 -6.61 -21.57 21.16
C LEU A 480 -5.90 -21.92 19.86
N THR A 481 -6.43 -21.47 18.72
CA THR A 481 -5.78 -21.64 17.40
C THR A 481 -4.38 -21.03 17.39
N MET A 482 -4.21 -19.81 17.92
CA MET A 482 -2.92 -19.14 18.04
C MET A 482 -1.93 -19.88 18.95
N ALA A 483 -2.40 -20.63 19.95
CA ALA A 483 -1.56 -21.46 20.80
C ALA A 483 -1.16 -22.79 20.14
N GLN A 484 -1.92 -23.24 19.13
CA GLN A 484 -1.69 -24.49 18.40
C GLN A 484 -0.86 -24.28 17.12
N GLN A 485 -0.82 -23.08 16.57
CA GLN A 485 -0.10 -22.77 15.34
C GLN A 485 1.36 -22.37 15.59
N ARG A 486 2.22 -22.69 14.62
CA ARG A 486 3.65 -22.32 14.61
C ARG A 486 3.88 -20.88 14.14
N GLU A 487 2.91 -20.30 13.44
CA GLU A 487 2.93 -18.88 13.06
C GLU A 487 3.12 -18.00 14.32
N ALA A 488 3.92 -16.93 14.19
CA ALA A 488 4.13 -16.03 15.31
C ALA A 488 2.78 -15.41 15.72
N THR A 489 2.45 -15.50 17.01
CA THR A 489 1.18 -15.00 17.57
C THR A 489 0.89 -13.54 17.15
N ARG A 490 1.94 -12.73 17.03
CA ARG A 490 1.84 -11.33 16.61
C ARG A 490 1.36 -11.18 15.17
N ASP A 491 1.78 -12.06 14.25
CA ASP A 491 1.34 -12.01 12.85
C ASP A 491 -0.14 -12.36 12.73
N ARG A 492 -0.60 -13.36 13.49
CA ARG A 492 -2.03 -13.67 13.57
C ARG A 492 -2.83 -12.50 14.17
N LEU A 493 -2.28 -11.80 15.16
CA LEU A 493 -2.93 -10.64 15.75
C LEU A 493 -3.00 -9.46 14.76
N ARG A 494 -1.96 -9.25 13.94
CA ARG A 494 -1.97 -8.27 12.83
C ARG A 494 -3.05 -8.63 11.80
N ALA A 495 -3.20 -9.91 11.45
CA ALA A 495 -4.26 -10.34 10.54
C ALA A 495 -5.66 -10.05 11.10
N ILE A 496 -5.91 -10.35 12.38
CA ILE A 496 -7.19 -10.02 13.04
C ILE A 496 -7.40 -8.49 13.07
N MET A 497 -6.34 -7.72 13.28
CA MET A 497 -6.40 -6.25 13.25
C MET A 497 -6.78 -5.74 11.87
N LEU A 498 -6.16 -6.23 10.79
CA LEU A 498 -6.53 -5.90 9.41
C LEU A 498 -8.00 -6.23 9.09
N GLU A 499 -8.51 -7.33 9.64
CA GLU A 499 -9.90 -7.76 9.45
C GLU A 499 -10.90 -6.87 10.20
N GLN A 500 -10.57 -6.38 11.40
CA GLN A 500 -11.54 -5.71 12.27
C GLN A 500 -11.49 -4.18 12.23
N THR A 501 -10.42 -3.61 11.69
CA THR A 501 -10.11 -2.19 11.88
C THR A 501 -10.16 -1.40 10.56
N ASP A 502 -10.37 -0.09 10.70
CA ASP A 502 -10.17 0.87 9.63
C ASP A 502 -8.66 1.14 9.47
N LEU A 503 -8.10 0.74 8.33
CA LEU A 503 -6.66 0.82 8.08
C LEU A 503 -6.15 2.27 8.07
N THR A 504 -7.00 3.23 7.73
CA THR A 504 -6.62 4.65 7.69
C THR A 504 -6.24 5.18 9.08
N LYS A 505 -6.83 4.64 10.16
CA LYS A 505 -6.47 4.98 11.54
C LYS A 505 -5.14 4.40 12.00
N LEU A 506 -4.77 3.29 11.38
CA LEU A 506 -3.51 2.60 11.64
C LEU A 506 -2.42 3.03 10.67
N SER A 507 -2.73 3.89 9.70
CA SER A 507 -1.79 4.43 8.73
C SER A 507 -0.52 4.89 9.45
N PRO A 508 0.64 4.24 9.18
CA PRO A 508 1.91 4.64 9.75
C PRO A 508 2.42 5.91 9.09
N PHE A 509 1.81 6.30 7.96
CA PHE A 509 2.17 7.47 7.19
C PHE A 509 1.63 8.74 7.81
N VAL A 510 2.48 9.77 7.84
CA VAL A 510 2.15 11.06 8.45
C VAL A 510 2.18 12.13 7.36
N VAL A 511 1.01 12.45 6.83
CA VAL A 511 0.81 13.51 5.81
C VAL A 511 0.81 14.90 6.44
N ARG A 512 0.54 15.00 7.75
CA ARG A 512 0.54 16.28 8.49
C ARG A 512 1.18 16.10 9.86
N GLY A 513 2.31 16.77 10.09
CA GLY A 513 3.01 16.81 11.37
C GLY A 513 4.36 16.09 11.35
N VAL A 514 4.99 16.00 12.53
CA VAL A 514 6.32 15.42 12.67
C VAL A 514 6.27 13.89 12.59
N THR A 515 7.18 13.32 11.82
CA THR A 515 7.39 11.88 11.68
C THR A 515 7.78 11.25 13.03
N PRO A 516 7.00 10.28 13.56
CA PRO A 516 7.40 9.52 14.74
C PRO A 516 8.72 8.76 14.53
N SER A 517 9.48 8.52 15.60
CA SER A 517 10.79 7.85 15.49
C SER A 517 10.74 6.47 14.82
N ARG A 518 9.63 5.74 14.97
CA ARG A 518 9.44 4.42 14.35
C ARG A 518 9.36 4.45 12.81
N VAL A 519 9.13 5.62 12.22
CA VAL A 519 9.04 5.84 10.77
C VAL A 519 10.08 6.88 10.29
N PHE A 520 11.18 7.01 11.03
CA PHE A 520 12.33 7.84 10.67
C PHE A 520 13.37 7.00 9.93
N PHE A 521 13.62 7.31 8.66
CA PHE A 521 14.47 6.50 7.78
C PHE A 521 15.51 7.35 7.03
N GLY A 522 16.71 6.81 6.88
CA GLY A 522 17.67 7.27 5.87
C GLY A 522 18.32 8.61 6.16
N ARG A 523 18.38 8.99 7.44
CA ARG A 523 18.98 10.24 7.92
C ARG A 523 20.08 10.01 8.95
N GLU A 524 20.58 8.78 9.02
CA GLU A 524 21.57 8.36 10.01
C GLU A 524 22.92 9.04 9.77
N GLU A 525 23.29 9.28 8.51
CA GLU A 525 24.51 10.00 8.14
C GLU A 525 24.41 11.49 8.50
N GLU A 526 23.30 12.15 8.18
CA GLU A 526 23.08 13.55 8.54
C GLU A 526 23.01 13.74 10.06
N GLU A 527 22.40 12.80 10.79
CA GLU A 527 22.40 12.80 12.25
C GLU A 527 23.80 12.61 12.83
N ALA A 528 24.60 11.69 12.30
CA ALA A 528 25.99 11.51 12.72
C ALA A 528 26.86 12.73 12.43
N ASN A 529 26.64 13.38 11.27
CA ASN A 529 27.32 14.62 10.88
C ASN A 529 26.91 15.78 11.80
N LEU A 530 25.63 15.88 12.17
CA LEU A 530 25.13 16.86 13.14
C LEU A 530 25.82 16.67 14.49
N LEU A 531 25.82 15.45 15.04
CA LEU A 531 26.44 15.10 16.31
C LEU A 531 27.95 15.41 16.34
N SER A 532 28.68 14.99 15.32
CA SER A 532 30.14 15.21 15.23
C SER A 532 30.50 16.68 15.06
N THR A 533 29.70 17.44 14.30
CA THR A 533 29.95 18.87 14.10
C THR A 533 29.68 19.68 15.36
N LEU A 534 28.63 19.34 16.11
CA LEU A 534 28.26 20.01 17.36
C LEU A 534 29.31 19.93 18.46
N ALA A 535 30.27 19.00 18.35
CA ALA A 535 31.43 18.97 19.25
C ALA A 535 32.32 20.22 19.11
N THR A 536 32.28 20.92 17.96
CA THR A 536 33.22 22.02 17.66
C THR A 536 32.56 23.27 17.08
N ASN A 537 31.41 23.15 16.42
CA ASN A 537 30.78 24.25 15.69
C ASN A 537 29.25 24.18 15.79
N SER A 538 28.59 25.33 15.63
CA SER A 538 27.15 25.39 15.45
C SER A 538 26.76 24.94 14.04
N VAL A 539 25.54 24.45 13.87
CA VAL A 539 25.04 23.83 12.63
C VAL A 539 23.81 24.57 12.13
N ALA A 540 23.70 24.74 10.82
CA ALA A 540 22.49 25.20 10.16
C ALA A 540 21.94 24.07 9.27
N LEU A 541 20.80 23.52 9.66
CA LEU A 541 20.03 22.54 8.91
C LEU A 541 19.24 23.26 7.82
N LEU A 542 19.69 23.09 6.58
CA LEU A 542 19.08 23.73 5.41
C LEU A 542 18.36 22.68 4.57
N GLY A 543 17.22 23.04 3.99
CA GLY A 543 16.52 22.16 3.07
C GLY A 543 15.13 22.68 2.75
N GLY A 544 14.51 22.14 1.71
CA GLY A 544 13.15 22.49 1.32
C GLY A 544 12.08 22.18 2.38
N ARG A 545 10.84 22.56 2.07
CA ARG A 545 9.69 22.26 2.92
C ARG A 545 9.48 20.76 3.06
N ARG A 546 9.14 20.33 4.28
CA ARG A 546 8.78 18.93 4.59
C ARG A 546 9.84 17.88 4.18
N ILE A 547 11.10 18.29 4.04
CA ILE A 547 12.24 17.39 3.73
C ILE A 547 12.71 16.56 4.94
N GLY A 548 12.20 16.88 6.13
CA GLY A 548 12.50 16.19 7.39
C GLY A 548 13.40 16.94 8.39
N LYS A 549 13.55 18.27 8.27
CA LYS A 549 14.36 19.09 9.21
C LYS A 549 13.91 18.93 10.66
N THR A 550 12.64 19.22 10.95
CA THR A 550 12.04 19.07 12.29
C THR A 550 12.13 17.63 12.81
N SER A 551 11.85 16.64 11.94
CA SER A 551 11.94 15.22 12.29
C SER A 551 13.36 14.83 12.69
N LEU A 552 14.38 15.27 11.94
CA LEU A 552 15.79 15.05 12.27
C LEU A 552 16.14 15.72 13.60
N MET A 553 15.83 17.01 13.79
CA MET A 553 16.14 17.71 15.04
C MET A 553 15.54 17.03 16.27
N ARG A 554 14.25 16.66 16.21
CA ARG A 554 13.56 15.99 17.31
C ARG A 554 14.10 14.58 17.57
N HIS A 555 14.44 13.84 16.52
CA HIS A 555 15.06 12.53 16.65
C HIS A 555 16.43 12.63 17.33
N SER A 556 17.26 13.59 16.88
CA SER A 556 18.61 13.79 17.39
C SER A 556 18.65 14.25 18.84
N THR A 557 17.60 14.90 19.38
CA THR A 557 17.53 15.27 20.81
C THR A 557 17.83 14.10 21.75
N ARG A 558 17.29 12.89 21.48
CA ARG A 558 17.58 11.72 22.34
C ARG A 558 19.04 11.28 22.22
N ARG A 559 19.60 11.29 21.01
CA ARG A 559 21.00 10.89 20.79
C ARG A 559 21.99 11.90 21.36
N LEU A 560 21.66 13.19 21.32
CA LEU A 560 22.41 14.26 21.97
C LEU A 560 22.47 14.02 23.49
N GLN A 561 21.34 13.68 24.11
CA GLN A 561 21.31 13.31 25.53
C GLN A 561 22.18 12.09 25.84
N SER A 562 22.11 11.04 25.00
CA SER A 562 22.97 9.85 25.14
C SER A 562 24.46 10.12 24.91
N ALA A 563 24.80 11.22 24.23
CA ALA A 563 26.17 11.68 23.99
C ALA A 563 26.67 12.69 25.04
N ASP A 564 26.04 12.72 26.22
CA ASP A 564 26.35 13.65 27.33
C ASP A 564 26.20 15.14 26.98
N LEU A 565 25.42 15.48 25.94
CA LEU A 565 25.04 16.85 25.61
C LEU A 565 23.69 17.20 26.25
N ARG A 566 23.44 18.49 26.49
CA ARG A 566 22.18 18.99 27.05
C ARG A 566 21.39 19.76 25.98
N PRO A 567 20.52 19.07 25.21
CA PRO A 567 19.74 19.70 24.16
C PRO A 567 18.49 20.41 24.71
N PHE A 568 18.23 21.61 24.21
CA PHE A 568 17.03 22.41 24.46
C PHE A 568 16.37 22.74 23.13
N PHE A 569 15.16 22.22 22.91
CA PHE A 569 14.43 22.38 21.66
C PHE A 569 13.43 23.54 21.74
N GLY A 570 13.45 24.43 20.75
CA GLY A 570 12.55 25.56 20.58
C GLY A 570 11.94 25.58 19.18
N ASP A 571 10.61 25.55 19.10
CA ASP A 571 9.86 25.70 17.86
C ASP A 571 9.61 27.18 17.59
N CYS A 572 10.24 27.72 16.55
CA CYS A 572 10.18 29.14 16.20
C CYS A 572 9.15 29.44 15.10
N GLN A 573 8.31 28.49 14.71
CA GLN A 573 7.32 28.69 13.65
C GLN A 573 6.32 29.84 13.94
N VAL A 574 6.06 30.11 15.22
CA VAL A 574 5.20 31.21 15.70
C VAL A 574 5.98 32.39 16.30
N VAL A 575 7.31 32.31 16.34
CA VAL A 575 8.18 33.33 16.95
C VAL A 575 8.51 34.39 15.90
N ARG A 576 8.04 35.61 16.11
CA ARG A 576 8.20 36.73 15.16
C ARG A 576 9.12 37.83 15.69
N THR A 577 9.24 37.95 17.01
CA THR A 577 10.03 38.99 17.68
C THR A 577 10.94 38.40 18.76
N TRP A 578 11.87 39.20 19.28
CA TRP A 578 12.70 38.78 20.42
C TRP A 578 11.87 38.49 21.68
N ALA A 579 10.79 39.25 21.93
CA ALA A 579 9.89 39.00 23.05
C ALA A 579 9.20 37.64 22.93
N ASP A 580 8.71 37.30 21.72
CA ASP A 580 8.12 35.98 21.45
C ASP A 580 9.12 34.84 21.71
N PHE A 581 10.39 35.05 21.35
CA PHE A 581 11.45 34.09 21.64
C PHE A 581 11.64 33.91 23.16
N GLY A 582 11.66 35.00 23.92
CA GLY A 582 11.74 34.96 25.38
C GLY A 582 10.59 34.16 25.98
N VAL A 583 9.34 34.42 25.55
CA VAL A 583 8.15 33.68 25.99
C VAL A 583 8.26 32.19 25.67
N MET A 584 8.74 31.85 24.47
CA MET A 584 8.97 30.47 24.04
C MET A 584 10.03 29.78 24.92
N ALA A 585 11.16 30.44 25.19
CA ALA A 585 12.22 29.93 26.04
C ALA A 585 11.76 29.72 27.50
N ALA A 586 11.01 30.67 28.07
CA ALA A 586 10.46 30.55 29.42
C ALA A 586 9.51 29.36 29.54
N ARG A 587 8.60 29.22 28.57
CA ARG A 587 7.61 28.14 28.53
C ARG A 587 8.24 26.77 28.32
N ASN A 588 9.14 26.65 27.34
CA ASN A 588 9.65 25.34 26.91
C ASN A 588 10.84 24.87 27.76
N TRP A 589 11.64 25.78 28.31
CA TRP A 589 12.87 25.45 29.03
C TRP A 589 12.81 25.77 30.53
N GLY A 590 11.68 26.33 31.01
CA GLY A 590 11.48 26.60 32.44
C GLY A 590 12.38 27.70 33.00
N THR A 591 12.73 28.68 32.16
CA THR A 591 13.67 29.77 32.51
C THR A 591 12.92 31.05 32.89
N LEU A 592 13.57 31.89 33.71
CA LEU A 592 13.09 33.22 34.04
C LEU A 592 13.65 34.22 33.02
N VAL A 593 12.78 34.82 32.23
CA VAL A 593 13.14 35.80 31.20
C VAL A 593 12.49 37.15 31.49
N SER A 594 13.15 38.23 31.04
CA SER A 594 12.55 39.58 31.05
C SER A 594 11.32 39.62 30.15
N GLU A 595 10.27 40.34 30.55
CA GLU A 595 9.11 40.66 29.69
C GLU A 595 9.55 41.41 28.42
N ASP A 596 10.63 42.19 28.54
CA ASP A 596 11.27 42.91 27.43
C ASP A 596 12.53 42.18 26.98
N PHE A 597 12.37 40.95 26.47
CA PHE A 597 13.51 40.12 26.05
C PHE A 597 14.31 40.82 24.94
N ARG A 598 15.64 40.72 25.03
CA ARG A 598 16.61 41.36 24.12
C ARG A 598 17.77 40.39 23.89
N PRO A 599 18.48 40.45 22.75
CA PRO A 599 19.57 39.53 22.43
C PRO A 599 20.65 39.38 23.51
N HIS A 600 20.98 40.46 24.24
CA HIS A 600 21.97 40.36 25.32
C HIS A 600 21.52 39.48 26.49
N HIS A 601 20.21 39.31 26.70
CA HIS A 601 19.65 38.40 27.71
C HIS A 601 19.85 36.91 27.36
N LEU A 602 20.29 36.57 26.15
CA LEU A 602 20.63 35.18 25.79
C LEU A 602 21.77 34.62 26.65
N PHE A 603 22.70 35.46 27.10
CA PHE A 603 23.78 35.01 27.99
C PHE A 603 23.23 34.56 29.35
N ASP A 604 22.33 35.34 29.93
CA ASP A 604 21.66 35.01 31.19
C ASP A 604 20.80 33.75 31.05
N LEU A 605 20.13 33.61 29.90
CA LEU A 605 19.35 32.43 29.56
C LEU A 605 20.24 31.18 29.53
N VAL A 606 21.36 31.20 28.80
CA VAL A 606 22.29 30.06 28.73
C VAL A 606 22.89 29.74 30.10
N ALA A 607 23.19 30.76 30.91
CA ALA A 607 23.66 30.56 32.27
C ALA A 607 22.62 29.84 33.16
N GLN A 608 21.34 30.18 33.03
CA GLN A 608 20.25 29.48 33.74
C GLN A 608 20.07 28.04 33.26
N LEU A 609 20.29 27.77 31.98
CA LEU A 609 20.21 26.40 31.46
C LEU A 609 21.34 25.51 31.98
N ASN A 610 22.48 26.10 32.39
CA ASN A 610 23.60 25.36 32.97
C ASN A 610 23.25 24.84 34.37
N ASP A 611 23.35 23.52 34.56
CA ASP A 611 23.08 22.84 35.84
C ASP A 611 24.36 22.57 36.64
N GLY A 612 25.51 23.06 36.17
CA GLY A 612 26.81 22.84 36.80
C GLY A 612 27.42 21.45 36.52
N SER A 613 26.78 20.61 35.69
CA SER A 613 27.29 19.26 35.35
C SER A 613 28.52 19.27 34.43
N GLY A 614 28.86 20.43 33.86
CA GLY A 614 29.95 20.56 32.86
C GLY A 614 29.59 20.02 31.47
N ARG A 615 28.37 19.50 31.28
CA ARG A 615 27.89 19.01 29.99
C ARG A 615 27.64 20.17 29.02
N PRO A 616 28.09 20.09 27.75
CA PRO A 616 27.86 21.16 26.79
C PRO A 616 26.38 21.36 26.48
N ILE A 617 25.94 22.62 26.44
CA ILE A 617 24.57 23.02 26.13
C ILE A 617 24.42 23.08 24.60
N VAL A 618 23.33 22.50 24.09
CA VAL A 618 22.96 22.60 22.67
C VAL A 618 21.56 23.21 22.56
N ILE A 619 21.41 24.33 21.86
CA ILE A 619 20.11 24.97 21.63
C ILE A 619 19.67 24.68 20.21
N LEU A 620 18.56 23.97 20.06
CA LEU A 620 17.95 23.59 18.79
C LEU A 620 16.77 24.52 18.49
N LEU A 621 16.91 25.39 17.49
CA LEU A 621 15.90 26.35 17.07
C LEU A 621 15.37 25.98 15.69
N ASP A 622 14.13 25.50 15.65
CA ASP A 622 13.47 25.07 14.42
C ASP A 622 12.64 26.19 13.78
N GLU A 623 12.63 26.25 12.44
CA GLU A 623 11.90 27.26 11.64
C GLU A 623 12.20 28.73 12.06
N ILE A 624 13.49 29.09 12.17
CA ILE A 624 13.96 30.40 12.68
C ILE A 624 13.77 31.58 11.70
N ASP A 625 13.40 31.31 10.45
CA ASP A 625 13.42 32.30 9.36
C ASP A 625 12.57 33.55 9.65
N GLN A 626 11.39 33.41 10.29
CA GLN A 626 10.54 34.57 10.62
C GLN A 626 11.20 35.51 11.63
N LEU A 627 11.84 34.96 12.66
CA LEU A 627 12.57 35.77 13.64
C LEU A 627 13.75 36.48 12.97
N LEU A 628 14.44 35.79 12.06
CA LEU A 628 15.56 36.35 11.32
C LEU A 628 15.19 37.48 10.38
N ASP A 629 14.10 37.31 9.64
CA ASP A 629 13.58 38.36 8.77
C ASP A 629 13.21 39.61 9.56
N TRP A 630 12.65 39.43 10.76
CA TRP A 630 12.34 40.54 11.66
C TRP A 630 13.60 41.18 12.25
N ASP A 631 14.54 40.37 12.79
CA ASP A 631 15.84 40.79 13.37
C ASP A 631 16.71 41.60 12.39
N ARG A 632 16.50 41.40 11.08
CA ARG A 632 17.17 42.14 10.02
C ARG A 632 16.52 43.49 9.72
N ASN A 633 15.20 43.59 9.84
CA ASN A 633 14.41 44.70 9.27
C ASN A 633 13.79 45.63 10.32
N HIS A 634 13.81 45.29 11.62
CA HIS A 634 13.21 46.14 12.64
C HIS A 634 13.98 47.46 12.84
N THR A 635 13.26 48.47 13.34
CA THR A 635 13.80 49.83 13.54
C THR A 635 14.21 50.13 14.99
N GLU A 636 13.91 49.23 15.93
CA GLU A 636 14.32 49.35 17.34
C GLU A 636 15.84 49.11 17.49
N ASP A 637 16.53 49.90 18.31
CA ASP A 637 17.94 49.70 18.72
C ASP A 637 18.96 49.30 17.62
N GLN A 638 18.96 50.00 16.47
CA GLN A 638 20.02 50.22 15.44
C GLN A 638 21.07 49.14 15.06
N VAL A 639 21.00 47.91 15.57
CA VAL A 639 21.95 46.83 15.29
C VAL A 639 21.21 45.69 14.59
N PRO A 640 21.24 45.66 13.24
CA PRO A 640 20.70 44.53 12.49
C PRO A 640 21.36 43.22 12.89
N GLU A 641 20.56 42.16 12.90
CA GLU A 641 20.99 40.78 13.21
C GLU A 641 21.54 40.61 14.64
N ALA A 642 21.03 41.38 15.61
CA ALA A 642 21.54 41.37 16.97
C ALA A 642 21.32 40.02 17.67
N PHE A 643 20.21 39.33 17.40
CA PHE A 643 19.96 37.99 17.93
C PHE A 643 21.05 37.01 17.53
N PHE A 644 21.39 36.96 16.23
CA PHE A 644 22.40 36.04 15.73
C PHE A 644 23.83 36.41 16.16
N ARG A 645 24.14 37.70 16.28
CA ARG A 645 25.42 38.15 16.85
C ARG A 645 25.61 37.65 18.29
N ALA A 646 24.56 37.67 19.09
CA ALA A 646 24.59 37.13 20.45
C ALA A 646 24.80 35.61 20.44
N CYS A 647 24.05 34.85 19.62
CA CYS A 647 24.26 33.40 19.46
C CYS A 647 25.69 33.05 19.05
N ARG A 648 26.26 33.80 18.09
CA ARG A 648 27.65 33.61 17.65
C ARG A 648 28.64 33.83 18.78
N SER A 649 28.47 34.90 19.56
CA SER A 649 29.35 35.20 20.69
C SER A 649 29.30 34.10 21.75
N ILE A 650 28.10 33.60 22.08
CA ILE A 650 27.90 32.48 23.02
C ILE A 650 28.62 31.21 22.54
N SER A 651 28.52 30.88 21.26
CA SER A 651 29.18 29.71 20.67
C SER A 651 30.71 29.85 20.66
N GLN A 652 31.24 31.01 20.29
CA GLN A 652 32.70 31.26 20.28
C GLN A 652 33.31 31.23 21.68
N GLN A 653 32.54 31.61 22.71
CA GLN A 653 32.93 31.50 24.12
C GLN A 653 32.79 30.07 24.67
N GLY A 654 32.26 29.13 23.89
CA GLY A 654 32.07 27.74 24.32
C GLY A 654 30.94 27.53 25.32
N LEU A 655 30.04 28.50 25.49
CA LEU A 655 28.95 28.46 26.48
C LEU A 655 27.78 27.56 26.01
N ALA A 656 27.47 27.60 24.72
CA ALA A 656 26.47 26.73 24.09
C ALA A 656 26.73 26.60 22.58
N GLN A 657 26.32 25.50 21.98
CA GLN A 657 26.26 25.35 20.52
C GLN A 657 24.83 25.43 20.02
N PHE A 658 24.65 25.90 18.79
CA PHE A 658 23.33 26.11 18.20
C PHE A 658 23.09 25.18 17.01
N VAL A 659 21.86 24.71 16.89
CA VAL A 659 21.33 24.08 15.68
C VAL A 659 20.17 24.95 15.20
N PHE A 660 20.31 25.57 14.04
CA PHE A 660 19.24 26.34 13.43
C PHE A 660 18.64 25.56 12.27
N SER A 661 17.32 25.56 12.14
CA SER A 661 16.61 25.06 10.95
C SER A 661 15.81 26.19 10.33
N GLY A 662 15.76 26.20 9.00
CA GLY A 662 15.04 27.19 8.20
C GLY A 662 15.10 26.83 6.72
N GLU A 663 14.59 27.72 5.88
CA GLU A 663 14.48 27.55 4.44
C GLU A 663 15.33 28.59 3.71
N ARG A 664 14.81 29.81 3.50
CA ARG A 664 15.42 30.82 2.63
C ARG A 664 16.27 31.82 3.41
N THR A 665 15.74 32.37 4.51
CA THR A 665 16.36 33.52 5.18
C THR A 665 17.71 33.14 5.77
N ILE A 666 17.76 32.02 6.51
CA ILE A 666 19.02 31.52 7.03
C ILE A 666 19.99 31.07 5.93
N ALA A 667 19.51 30.44 4.85
CA ALA A 667 20.36 29.99 3.74
C ALA A 667 21.03 31.17 3.04
N ASN A 668 20.26 32.20 2.68
CA ASN A 668 20.77 33.42 2.07
C ASN A 668 21.76 34.16 2.98
N SER A 669 21.49 34.21 4.29
CA SER A 669 22.39 34.81 5.27
C SER A 669 23.72 34.05 5.36
N LEU A 670 23.70 32.71 5.29
CA LEU A 670 24.92 31.88 5.28
C LEU A 670 25.71 31.98 3.97
N TRP A 671 25.08 32.36 2.87
CA TRP A 671 25.73 32.54 1.57
C TRP A 671 26.25 33.96 1.33
N ASP A 672 25.78 34.93 2.10
CA ASP A 672 26.26 36.31 2.03
C ASP A 672 27.52 36.49 2.89
N ALA A 673 28.66 36.70 2.23
CA ALA A 673 29.94 36.95 2.90
C ALA A 673 29.94 38.20 3.79
N LYS A 674 28.99 39.12 3.62
CA LYS A 674 28.83 40.32 4.46
C LYS A 674 27.95 40.08 5.69
N SER A 675 27.24 38.96 5.73
CA SER A 675 26.39 38.63 6.86
C SER A 675 27.23 38.16 8.06
N PRO A 676 26.93 38.62 9.28
CA PRO A 676 27.34 38.00 10.55
C PRO A 676 27.25 36.47 10.62
N HIS A 677 26.41 35.87 9.77
CA HIS A 677 26.22 34.43 9.63
C HIS A 677 27.35 33.73 8.87
N TRP A 678 28.11 34.46 8.03
CA TRP A 678 29.22 33.90 7.28
C TRP A 678 30.28 33.32 8.24
N ASN A 679 30.58 32.03 8.06
CA ASN A 679 31.47 31.21 8.92
C ASN A 679 31.03 31.04 10.39
N PHE A 680 29.80 31.38 10.78
CA PHE A 680 29.29 31.05 12.12
C PHE A 680 28.83 29.60 12.19
N CYS A 681 27.91 29.19 11.32
CA CYS A 681 27.37 27.84 11.30
C CYS A 681 27.96 27.02 10.14
N LYS A 682 28.13 25.71 10.36
CA LYS A 682 28.36 24.76 9.29
C LYS A 682 27.01 24.41 8.64
N PRO A 683 26.83 24.63 7.32
CA PRO A 683 25.61 24.25 6.65
C PRO A 683 25.56 22.72 6.51
N LEU A 684 24.45 22.11 6.95
CA LEU A 684 24.10 20.72 6.70
C LEU A 684 22.85 20.71 5.83
N MET A 685 23.02 20.40 4.55
CA MET A 685 21.93 20.41 3.57
C MET A 685 21.19 19.07 3.57
N LEU A 686 19.91 19.09 3.93
CA LEU A 686 19.01 17.96 3.79
C LEU A 686 18.44 17.93 2.37
N ARG A 687 18.78 16.86 1.65
CA ARG A 687 18.26 16.56 0.31
C ARG A 687 17.20 15.47 0.37
N GLN A 688 16.61 15.11 -0.77
CA GLN A 688 15.75 13.92 -0.90
C GLN A 688 16.45 12.67 -0.36
N LEU A 689 15.66 11.67 0.04
CA LEU A 689 16.18 10.41 0.52
C LEU A 689 16.90 9.66 -0.60
N THR A 690 17.87 8.83 -0.20
CA THR A 690 18.44 7.84 -1.11
C THR A 690 17.35 6.86 -1.56
N ARG A 691 17.56 6.19 -2.69
CA ARG A 691 16.58 5.21 -3.20
C ARG A 691 16.30 4.08 -2.22
N THR A 692 17.33 3.61 -1.51
CA THR A 692 17.17 2.59 -0.47
C THR A 692 16.31 3.09 0.69
N ALA A 693 16.59 4.29 1.20
CA ALA A 693 15.81 4.90 2.28
C ALA A 693 14.37 5.23 1.86
N ALA A 694 14.16 5.73 0.64
CA ALA A 694 12.85 5.98 0.07
C ALA A 694 12.02 4.69 -0.03
N ASN A 695 12.64 3.61 -0.50
CA ASN A 695 12.00 2.30 -0.58
C ASN A 695 11.61 1.78 0.82
N SER A 696 12.50 1.90 1.81
CA SER A 696 12.20 1.51 3.20
C SER A 696 11.08 2.34 3.80
N LEU A 697 11.11 3.67 3.63
CA LEU A 697 10.10 4.59 4.15
C LEU A 697 8.68 4.24 3.70
N LEU A 698 8.52 3.70 2.48
CA LEU A 698 7.23 3.31 1.95
C LEU A 698 6.89 1.84 2.18
N ALA A 699 7.80 0.92 1.85
CA ALA A 699 7.50 -0.50 1.84
C ALA A 699 7.42 -1.09 3.24
N GLU A 700 8.36 -0.76 4.14
CA GLU A 700 8.37 -1.36 5.47
C GLU A 700 7.09 -1.04 6.24
N PRO A 701 6.57 0.20 6.27
CA PRO A 701 5.32 0.47 6.98
C PRO A 701 4.10 -0.24 6.37
N LEU A 702 4.04 -0.43 5.05
CA LEU A 702 2.98 -1.22 4.40
C LEU A 702 3.06 -2.70 4.80
N GLU A 703 4.26 -3.28 4.77
CA GLU A 703 4.49 -4.68 5.14
C GLU A 703 4.25 -4.93 6.63
N ILE A 704 4.64 -3.99 7.48
CA ILE A 704 4.37 -3.97 8.91
C ILE A 704 2.86 -3.97 9.18
N LEU A 705 2.08 -3.24 8.38
CA LEU A 705 0.62 -3.31 8.42
C LEU A 705 0.06 -4.64 7.90
N GLY A 706 0.85 -5.47 7.23
CA GLY A 706 0.42 -6.71 6.57
C GLY A 706 -0.17 -6.49 5.17
N ILE A 707 0.09 -5.32 4.56
CA ILE A 707 -0.24 -5.04 3.16
C ILE A 707 0.90 -5.59 2.29
N ARG A 708 0.61 -6.62 1.50
CA ARG A 708 1.59 -7.22 0.59
C ARG A 708 1.87 -6.28 -0.58
N ILE A 709 3.11 -6.23 -1.06
CA ILE A 709 3.44 -5.45 -2.26
C ILE A 709 3.54 -6.43 -3.44
N GLU A 710 2.64 -6.28 -4.40
CA GLU A 710 2.69 -7.01 -5.66
C GLU A 710 3.75 -6.39 -6.58
N ASP A 711 4.57 -7.24 -7.18
CA ASP A 711 5.68 -6.83 -8.06
C ASP A 711 6.51 -5.70 -7.44
N ARG A 712 7.14 -6.02 -6.30
CA ARG A 712 7.86 -5.06 -5.45
C ARG A 712 8.83 -4.17 -6.23
N GLU A 713 9.53 -4.72 -7.22
CA GLU A 713 10.48 -3.95 -8.01
C GLU A 713 9.77 -2.86 -8.83
N ASN A 714 8.72 -3.22 -9.57
CA ASN A 714 7.95 -2.25 -10.36
C ASN A 714 7.22 -1.23 -9.48
N PHE A 715 6.66 -1.66 -8.35
CA PHE A 715 6.04 -0.76 -7.37
C PHE A 715 7.04 0.29 -6.85
N LEU A 716 8.22 -0.13 -6.43
CA LEU A 716 9.25 0.78 -5.90
C LEU A 716 9.86 1.66 -6.99
N ASN A 717 9.98 1.17 -8.23
CA ASN A 717 10.42 1.95 -9.37
C ASN A 717 9.42 3.08 -9.69
N ALA A 718 8.12 2.75 -9.77
CA ALA A 718 7.06 3.73 -9.99
C ALA A 718 7.02 4.79 -8.87
N CYS A 719 7.25 4.40 -7.61
CA CYS A 719 7.38 5.35 -6.50
C CYS A 719 8.58 6.28 -6.67
N TRP A 720 9.74 5.74 -7.03
CA TRP A 720 10.93 6.53 -7.24
C TRP A 720 10.73 7.54 -8.38
N GLU A 721 10.19 7.09 -9.52
CA GLU A 721 9.93 7.94 -10.69
C GLU A 721 8.91 9.05 -10.42
N SER A 722 7.96 8.83 -9.50
CA SER A 722 6.92 9.80 -9.16
C SER A 722 7.28 10.73 -8.01
N THR A 723 8.32 10.44 -7.22
CA THR A 723 8.65 11.21 -5.99
C THR A 723 10.08 11.75 -5.95
N ASP A 724 11.01 11.14 -6.68
CA ASP A 724 12.46 11.35 -6.60
C ASP A 724 13.03 11.24 -5.17
N GLY A 725 12.38 10.41 -4.32
CA GLY A 725 12.78 10.18 -2.94
C GLY A 725 12.34 11.29 -1.96
N HIS A 726 11.40 12.17 -2.34
CA HIS A 726 10.90 13.19 -1.44
C HIS A 726 10.06 12.57 -0.30
N PRO A 727 10.43 12.74 1.00
CA PRO A 727 9.73 12.11 2.12
C PRO A 727 8.23 12.41 2.16
N GLU A 728 7.85 13.68 1.98
CA GLU A 728 6.44 14.08 2.01
C GLU A 728 5.58 13.35 0.96
N LEU A 729 6.09 13.22 -0.27
CA LEU A 729 5.34 12.59 -1.35
C LEU A 729 5.23 11.07 -1.13
N LEU A 730 6.27 10.44 -0.59
CA LEU A 730 6.24 9.05 -0.17
C LEU A 730 5.21 8.82 0.94
N GLN A 731 5.16 9.71 1.92
CA GLN A 731 4.18 9.66 3.01
C GLN A 731 2.75 9.86 2.48
N PHE A 732 2.55 10.81 1.57
CA PHE A 732 1.26 11.06 0.92
C PHE A 732 0.79 9.84 0.11
N ILE A 733 1.68 9.28 -0.72
CA ILE A 733 1.40 8.06 -1.50
C ILE A 733 1.06 6.90 -0.56
N GLY A 734 1.86 6.67 0.47
CA GLY A 734 1.62 5.61 1.45
C GLY A 734 0.26 5.72 2.11
N ASP A 735 -0.14 6.92 2.52
CA ASP A 735 -1.45 7.18 3.11
C ASP A 735 -2.60 6.90 2.12
N LYS A 736 -2.45 7.37 0.87
CA LYS A 736 -3.45 7.13 -0.20
C LYS A 736 -3.55 5.65 -0.57
N ILE A 737 -2.44 4.91 -0.58
CA ILE A 737 -2.43 3.45 -0.77
C ILE A 737 -3.20 2.79 0.37
N VAL A 738 -2.91 3.13 1.63
CA VAL A 738 -3.62 2.57 2.78
C VAL A 738 -5.13 2.83 2.66
N ALA A 739 -5.53 4.05 2.26
CA ALA A 739 -6.93 4.39 2.02
C ALA A 739 -7.56 3.59 0.87
N ALA A 740 -6.85 3.39 -0.25
CA ALA A 740 -7.32 2.62 -1.39
C ALA A 740 -7.47 1.12 -1.04
N VAL A 741 -6.49 0.54 -0.34
CA VAL A 741 -6.54 -0.83 0.18
C VAL A 741 -7.67 -0.98 1.20
N ASN A 742 -7.93 0.05 2.00
CA ASN A 742 -9.02 0.03 2.98
C ASN A 742 -10.40 -0.19 2.32
N GLN A 743 -10.60 0.28 1.08
CA GLN A 743 -11.85 0.17 0.33
C GLN A 743 -12.02 -1.17 -0.42
N ARG A 744 -10.96 -1.99 -0.53
CA ARG A 744 -11.01 -3.28 -1.25
C ARG A 744 -11.52 -4.42 -0.38
N SER A 745 -11.89 -5.51 -1.05
CA SER A 745 -12.14 -6.79 -0.35
C SER A 745 -10.90 -7.22 0.43
N ARG A 746 -11.11 -7.71 1.66
CA ARG A 746 -10.02 -8.13 2.57
C ARG A 746 -9.39 -9.47 2.21
N ASP A 747 -9.96 -10.21 1.26
CA ASP A 747 -9.26 -11.34 0.65
C ASP A 747 -8.07 -10.90 -0.23
N ASP A 748 -7.98 -9.59 -0.51
CA ASP A 748 -7.10 -8.99 -1.49
C ASP A 748 -6.35 -7.76 -0.95
N VAL A 749 -5.67 -7.95 0.20
CA VAL A 749 -4.86 -6.90 0.84
C VAL A 749 -3.47 -6.85 0.20
N PHE A 750 -3.35 -6.07 -0.88
CA PHE A 750 -2.08 -5.77 -1.51
C PHE A 750 -2.03 -4.35 -2.07
N ALA A 751 -0.82 -3.83 -2.25
CA ALA A 751 -0.49 -2.63 -2.97
C ALA A 751 0.26 -2.99 -4.26
N SER A 752 -0.01 -2.29 -5.35
CA SER A 752 0.59 -2.53 -6.67
C SER A 752 0.99 -1.24 -7.37
N ALA A 753 1.76 -1.37 -8.46
CA ALA A 753 2.13 -0.24 -9.30
C ALA A 753 0.90 0.46 -9.91
N ASP A 754 -0.18 -0.28 -10.18
CA ASP A 754 -1.44 0.28 -10.68
C ASP A 754 -2.10 1.21 -9.66
N ASP A 755 -1.93 0.93 -8.36
CA ASP A 755 -2.43 1.80 -7.29
C ASP A 755 -1.69 3.13 -7.28
N LEU A 756 -0.37 3.09 -7.48
CA LEU A 756 0.47 4.28 -7.61
C LEU A 756 0.08 5.09 -8.84
N ILE A 757 -0.13 4.43 -9.99
CA ILE A 757 -0.57 5.11 -11.22
C ILE A 757 -1.96 5.73 -10.98
N GLY A 758 -2.87 5.01 -10.33
CA GLY A 758 -4.19 5.51 -9.97
C GLY A 758 -4.18 6.72 -9.06
N ILE A 759 -3.21 6.82 -8.13
CA ILE A 759 -3.02 7.98 -7.25
C ILE A 759 -2.32 9.13 -7.98
N THR A 760 -1.20 8.84 -8.64
CA THR A 760 -0.36 9.86 -9.31
C THR A 760 -1.04 10.47 -10.53
N SER A 761 -2.00 9.78 -11.12
CA SER A 761 -2.82 10.30 -12.22
C SER A 761 -3.91 11.29 -11.78
N GLN A 762 -4.11 11.48 -10.48
CA GLN A 762 -5.09 12.43 -9.94
C GLN A 762 -4.52 13.84 -9.84
N PHE A 763 -5.37 14.84 -10.08
CA PHE A 763 -5.00 16.25 -9.92
C PHE A 763 -4.51 16.57 -8.49
N GLU A 764 -5.11 15.95 -7.46
CA GLU A 764 -4.71 16.13 -6.06
C GLU A 764 -3.22 15.79 -5.84
N TYR A 765 -2.70 14.74 -6.49
CA TYR A 765 -1.28 14.40 -6.41
C TYR A 765 -0.41 15.44 -7.14
N ALA A 766 -0.85 15.91 -8.31
CA ALA A 766 -0.13 16.93 -9.06
C ALA A 766 -0.02 18.25 -8.28
N GLU A 767 -1.09 18.64 -7.60
CA GLU A 767 -1.12 19.79 -6.69
C GLU A 767 -0.14 19.60 -5.53
N GLN A 768 -0.27 18.48 -4.79
CA GLN A 768 0.62 18.17 -3.67
C GLN A 768 2.10 18.10 -4.10
N TYR A 769 2.38 17.58 -5.30
CA TYR A 769 3.74 17.52 -5.86
C TYR A 769 4.33 18.92 -6.10
N LEU A 770 3.60 19.80 -6.78
CA LEU A 770 4.05 21.16 -7.04
C LEU A 770 4.12 22.00 -5.76
N GLU A 771 3.17 21.88 -4.85
CA GLU A 771 3.25 22.54 -3.54
C GLU A 771 4.50 22.11 -2.75
N THR A 772 4.89 20.85 -2.88
CA THR A 772 6.06 20.29 -2.17
C THR A 772 7.36 20.80 -2.77
N TYR A 773 7.52 20.70 -4.10
CA TYR A 773 8.76 21.10 -4.78
C TYR A 773 8.90 22.61 -4.94
N TRP A 774 7.85 23.32 -5.38
CA TRP A 774 7.90 24.77 -5.49
C TRP A 774 7.77 25.43 -4.13
N GLY A 775 6.90 25.01 -3.22
CA GLY A 775 6.82 25.61 -1.88
C GLY A 775 6.79 27.14 -1.91
N GLN A 776 7.83 27.78 -1.37
CA GLN A 776 8.03 29.23 -1.39
C GLN A 776 8.84 29.75 -2.59
N ALA A 777 8.88 29.01 -3.69
CA ALA A 777 9.66 29.39 -4.85
C ALA A 777 9.16 30.72 -5.41
N ASP A 778 10.08 31.66 -5.64
CA ASP A 778 9.75 32.96 -6.20
C ASP A 778 9.49 32.88 -7.72
N PRO A 779 8.99 33.95 -8.36
CA PRO A 779 8.71 33.92 -9.79
C PRO A 779 9.94 33.59 -10.66
N LEU A 780 11.15 34.05 -10.28
CA LEU A 780 12.37 33.76 -11.04
C LEU A 780 12.75 32.28 -10.93
N GLU A 781 12.75 31.73 -9.71
CA GLU A 781 12.99 30.32 -9.44
C GLU A 781 12.00 29.42 -10.20
N ARG A 782 10.72 29.80 -10.22
CA ARG A 782 9.69 29.07 -10.99
C ARG A 782 9.97 29.10 -12.49
N ILE A 783 10.27 30.27 -13.06
CA ILE A 783 10.61 30.38 -14.49
C ILE A 783 11.86 29.54 -14.82
N VAL A 784 12.93 29.67 -14.03
CA VAL A 784 14.18 28.94 -14.23
C VAL A 784 13.95 27.43 -14.13
N SER A 785 13.18 26.96 -13.15
CA SER A 785 12.84 25.53 -13.04
C SER A 785 12.15 24.98 -14.30
N ILE A 786 11.28 25.78 -14.94
CA ILE A 786 10.60 25.40 -16.18
C ILE A 786 11.57 25.40 -17.37
N LEU A 787 12.51 26.35 -17.44
CA LEU A 787 13.52 26.37 -18.51
C LEU A 787 14.45 25.15 -18.46
N LEU A 788 14.73 24.62 -17.26
CA LEU A 788 15.53 23.41 -17.08
C LEU A 788 14.84 22.12 -17.58
N ILE A 789 13.52 22.13 -17.78
CA ILE A 789 12.78 20.98 -18.36
C ILE A 789 13.21 20.74 -19.81
N LYS A 790 13.45 21.82 -20.57
CA LYS A 790 13.66 21.74 -22.03
C LYS A 790 15.00 21.08 -22.38
N LYS A 791 16.05 21.40 -21.62
CA LYS A 791 17.42 20.92 -21.81
C LYS A 791 18.30 21.32 -20.63
N LEU A 792 19.48 20.74 -20.59
CA LEU A 792 20.58 21.22 -19.76
C LEU A 792 20.99 22.63 -20.20
N GLN A 793 21.22 23.53 -19.23
CA GLN A 793 21.50 24.94 -19.48
C GLN A 793 22.74 25.43 -18.72
N THR A 794 23.53 26.30 -19.35
CA THR A 794 24.54 27.10 -18.65
C THR A 794 23.90 28.37 -18.09
N ILE A 795 24.61 29.07 -17.20
CA ILE A 795 24.14 30.34 -16.64
C ILE A 795 23.93 31.37 -17.75
N ASP A 796 24.86 31.48 -18.69
CA ASP A 796 24.72 32.37 -19.86
C ASP A 796 23.55 31.98 -20.75
N GLY A 797 23.29 30.67 -20.91
CA GLY A 797 22.14 30.15 -21.64
C GLY A 797 20.81 30.53 -20.98
N LEU A 798 20.72 30.40 -19.66
CA LEU A 798 19.55 30.81 -18.88
C LEU A 798 19.33 32.33 -18.97
N LEU A 799 20.37 33.15 -18.85
CA LEU A 799 20.27 34.60 -19.01
C LEU A 799 19.73 34.99 -20.39
N ALA A 800 20.21 34.32 -21.45
CA ALA A 800 19.73 34.56 -22.81
C ALA A 800 18.25 34.17 -22.98
N GLU A 801 17.83 33.01 -22.46
CA GLU A 801 16.44 32.56 -22.54
C GLU A 801 15.49 33.44 -21.69
N LEU A 802 15.91 33.86 -20.49
CA LEU A 802 15.17 34.83 -19.68
C LEU A 802 15.01 36.18 -20.41
N GLY A 803 16.08 36.66 -21.05
CA GLY A 803 16.06 37.86 -21.88
C GLY A 803 15.05 37.77 -23.02
N ASN A 804 14.97 36.61 -23.70
CA ASN A 804 13.99 36.38 -24.77
C ASN A 804 12.54 36.39 -24.27
N LEU A 805 12.29 36.05 -23.00
CA LEU A 805 10.97 36.13 -22.34
C LEU A 805 10.65 37.55 -21.82
N GLY A 806 11.59 38.49 -21.94
CA GLY A 806 11.49 39.84 -21.39
C GLY A 806 11.65 39.88 -19.87
N VAL A 807 12.39 38.93 -19.30
CA VAL A 807 12.77 38.87 -17.88
C VAL A 807 14.24 39.26 -17.80
N HIS A 808 14.52 40.47 -17.30
CA HIS A 808 15.88 40.97 -17.16
C HIS A 808 16.39 40.76 -15.73
N THR A 809 17.39 39.90 -15.57
CA THR A 809 18.09 39.65 -14.31
C THR A 809 19.59 39.64 -14.56
N ASP A 810 20.37 40.04 -13.56
CA ASP A 810 21.83 39.94 -13.56
C ASP A 810 22.29 38.55 -13.07
N GLY A 811 23.58 38.26 -13.17
CA GLY A 811 24.11 36.94 -12.86
C GLY A 811 23.97 36.53 -11.39
N LYS A 812 23.82 37.50 -10.45
CA LYS A 812 23.77 37.23 -9.02
C LYS A 812 22.41 36.66 -8.55
N PRO A 813 21.25 37.29 -8.82
CA PRO A 813 19.95 36.71 -8.47
C PRO A 813 19.69 35.37 -9.15
N LEU A 814 20.18 35.17 -10.38
CA LEU A 814 20.08 33.88 -11.05
C LEU A 814 20.89 32.79 -10.32
N HIS A 815 22.09 33.10 -9.83
CA HIS A 815 22.86 32.16 -9.00
C HIS A 815 22.16 31.83 -7.69
N GLU A 816 21.56 32.83 -7.04
CA GLU A 816 20.80 32.63 -5.79
C GLU A 816 19.58 31.74 -6.05
N ALA A 817 18.82 32.01 -7.11
CA ALA A 817 17.69 31.18 -7.54
C ALA A 817 18.11 29.73 -7.83
N LEU A 818 19.23 29.52 -8.54
CA LEU A 818 19.74 28.17 -8.82
C LEU A 818 20.14 27.43 -7.54
N ARG A 819 20.78 28.10 -6.58
CA ARG A 819 21.11 27.49 -5.28
C ARG A 819 19.86 27.09 -4.50
N MET A 820 18.82 27.91 -4.52
CA MET A 820 17.53 27.55 -3.91
C MET A 820 16.88 26.38 -4.61
N LEU A 821 16.89 26.33 -5.94
CA LEU A 821 16.37 25.19 -6.71
C LEU A 821 17.16 23.90 -6.46
N GLU A 822 18.48 23.98 -6.22
CA GLU A 822 19.28 22.83 -5.78
C GLU A 822 18.93 22.41 -4.35
N LEU A 823 18.69 23.36 -3.45
CA LEU A 823 18.25 23.10 -2.08
C LEU A 823 16.88 22.41 -2.03
N TYR A 824 15.96 22.80 -2.92
CA TYR A 824 14.66 22.15 -3.11
C TYR A 824 14.77 20.83 -3.88
N GLY A 825 15.94 20.56 -4.48
CA GLY A 825 16.22 19.39 -5.31
C GLY A 825 15.45 19.35 -6.62
N ILE A 826 15.04 20.51 -7.13
CA ILE A 826 14.50 20.68 -8.48
C ILE A 826 15.64 20.68 -9.50
N ALA A 827 16.76 21.33 -9.18
CA ALA A 827 17.92 21.45 -10.05
C ALA A 827 19.12 20.64 -9.53
N GLU A 828 20.01 20.26 -10.44
CA GLU A 828 21.31 19.67 -10.12
C GLU A 828 22.40 20.32 -10.98
N GLN A 829 23.46 20.82 -10.32
CA GLN A 829 24.66 21.28 -11.01
C GLN A 829 25.50 20.09 -11.50
N SER A 830 25.94 20.18 -12.76
CA SER A 830 26.88 19.26 -13.40
C SER A 830 28.06 20.02 -14.00
N SER A 831 29.06 19.30 -14.52
CA SER A 831 30.21 19.90 -15.21
C SER A 831 29.83 20.68 -16.48
N LEU A 832 28.66 20.41 -17.06
CA LEU A 832 28.19 21.03 -18.30
C LEU A 832 27.20 22.19 -18.06
N GLY A 833 26.71 22.36 -16.83
CA GLY A 833 25.64 23.30 -16.49
C GLY A 833 24.62 22.69 -15.54
N TYR A 834 23.41 23.26 -15.51
CA TYR A 834 22.31 22.83 -14.66
C TYR A 834 21.30 22.01 -15.45
N LYS A 835 20.75 20.96 -14.83
CA LYS A 835 19.66 20.15 -15.37
C LYS A 835 18.54 19.98 -14.35
N LEU A 836 17.36 19.62 -14.84
CA LEU A 836 16.26 19.19 -13.99
C LEU A 836 16.61 17.87 -13.28
N ARG A 837 16.30 17.81 -11.99
CA ARG A 837 16.42 16.62 -11.14
C ARG A 837 15.06 16.00 -10.82
N ALA A 838 14.03 16.82 -10.64
CA ALA A 838 12.67 16.37 -10.33
C ALA A 838 12.00 15.81 -11.61
N ASN A 839 11.97 14.50 -11.77
CA ASN A 839 11.60 13.84 -13.03
C ASN A 839 10.10 13.92 -13.33
N TRP A 840 9.27 13.82 -12.29
CA TRP A 840 7.81 13.89 -12.43
C TRP A 840 7.30 15.33 -12.60
N PHE A 841 8.18 16.32 -12.48
CA PHE A 841 7.84 17.74 -12.53
C PHE A 841 7.17 18.17 -13.84
N THR A 842 7.62 17.65 -14.98
CA THR A 842 6.98 17.91 -16.28
C THR A 842 5.55 17.37 -16.33
N THR A 843 5.34 16.16 -15.79
CA THR A 843 4.02 15.53 -15.68
C THR A 843 3.12 16.35 -14.77
N ALA A 844 3.61 16.80 -13.61
CA ALA A 844 2.87 17.67 -12.69
C ALA A 844 2.34 18.93 -13.40
N LEU A 845 3.19 19.62 -14.16
CA LEU A 845 2.80 20.82 -14.90
C LEU A 845 1.77 20.55 -16.00
N SER A 846 1.72 19.35 -16.56
CA SER A 846 0.73 18.99 -17.59
C SER A 846 -0.71 19.08 -17.07
N TYR A 847 -0.94 18.83 -15.78
CA TYR A 847 -2.23 19.03 -15.12
C TYR A 847 -2.66 20.49 -15.04
N TYR A 848 -1.72 21.42 -15.19
CA TYR A 848 -1.92 22.87 -15.20
C TYR A 848 -1.75 23.48 -16.60
N GLY A 849 -1.97 22.70 -17.66
CA GLY A 849 -1.85 23.14 -19.06
C GLY A 849 -0.43 23.17 -19.63
N GLY A 850 0.54 22.61 -18.89
CA GLY A 850 1.89 22.35 -19.34
C GLY A 850 2.91 23.47 -19.07
N PRO A 851 4.21 23.18 -19.32
CA PRO A 851 5.31 24.10 -19.05
C PRO A 851 5.18 25.48 -19.70
N ASP A 852 4.71 25.54 -20.94
CA ASP A 852 4.60 26.81 -21.68
C ASP A 852 3.44 27.71 -21.18
N LEU A 853 2.37 27.12 -20.62
CA LEU A 853 1.32 27.92 -19.98
C LEU A 853 1.80 28.45 -18.62
N ALA A 854 2.45 27.58 -17.84
CA ALA A 854 3.00 27.93 -16.53
C ALA A 854 4.05 29.05 -16.62
N ILE A 855 4.96 29.00 -17.60
CA ILE A 855 6.00 30.03 -17.75
C ILE A 855 5.40 31.41 -18.07
N ASN A 856 4.38 31.46 -18.93
CA ASN A 856 3.71 32.72 -19.29
C ASN A 856 3.01 33.37 -18.10
N ARG A 857 2.41 32.55 -17.21
CA ARG A 857 1.80 33.02 -15.96
C ARG A 857 2.83 33.77 -15.08
N TYR A 858 3.97 33.14 -14.82
CA TYR A 858 4.99 33.71 -13.92
C TYR A 858 5.79 34.86 -14.54
N VAL A 859 5.99 34.85 -15.86
CA VAL A 859 6.53 36.03 -16.57
C VAL A 859 5.60 37.24 -16.40
N GLY A 860 4.28 37.02 -16.38
CA GLY A 860 3.29 38.07 -16.10
C GLY A 860 3.38 38.61 -14.67
N GLU A 861 3.69 37.76 -13.69
CA GLU A 861 3.93 38.16 -12.28
C GLU A 861 5.26 38.91 -12.13
N PHE A 862 6.31 38.54 -12.88
CA PHE A 862 7.62 39.21 -12.86
C PHE A 862 7.59 40.62 -13.50
N LYS A 863 6.62 40.89 -14.38
CA LYS A 863 6.45 42.19 -15.07
C LYS A 863 5.55 43.18 -14.31
N LYS A 864 4.86 42.73 -13.26
CA LYS A 864 4.08 43.57 -12.34
C LYS A 864 4.95 44.03 -11.18
#